data_AF-A0A0V0G8N9-F1
#
_entry.id   AF-A0A0V0G8N9-F1
#
_cell.length_a   1.000
_cell.length_b   1.000
_cell.length_c   1.000
_cell.angle_alpha   90.00
_cell.angle_beta   90.00
_cell.angle_gamma   90.00
#
_symmetry.space_group_name_H-M   'P 1'
#
loop_
_entity.id
_entity.type
_entity.pdbx_description
1 polymer ?
#
loop_
_entity_poly.entity_id
_entity_poly.type
_entity_poly.pdbx_seq_one_letter_code
_entity_poly.pdbx_strand_id
1 'polypeptide(L)'
;GFVGLKNAGATCYMNSVLQQLYMVTSIRQGLLAAEGATSDSEDFYTTDTESIISNSGDQEEKSSLEESRKEYNIGILKQVQAIFGHLAYSKLQYYIPKGLWKHFKLQGEPVNLREQQDAVEFFMSLVESIDDALKALGQEQIMSKILGGSYSDQKICKGCPHRYSKEEPFSVISVDIRNQSTLQDSLEQYVKGELLEGADAYHCDKCNKKVVTVKRLCVKKLPPILTIQLKRFEYDYERVCAIKFNDYFEFPRLLDMEPYTVSGLAKLEGEVDCDYNDSPKDVSTKYQLSGIVVHSGQASGGHYYSYILHRLKDGTSKWYKFDDGEVTECKMEDDEEMKSQCFGGEYTGEVFDHMLKRMTYRRQKRWWNAYMLYYTRQDAEDESLVKSMNQLSLCDSKHGLMKMPLSIERSVRRQNISFMHTRNQFSAEYFQFMRRLATCTIPPPSRQHNADKCGPDAEELSLLSVQIVSRFLFHTGFHTKKCLRGQATDWYDAIYYHIRAFASVRSWIAHNILFKHQNRFCEYLLTCPSTEVRTVFMKLVVFLAHYSLPDGPCPSPMVNAPTILLDPKATMSDHLLLAVLSMLHKEVSENGRHLFHYFSLFFMYASLGLQEKMQLLKLDVPTIFMLVALDEGPGPAIKYQYPELTKLHCVVSQLIRCCDITSKTQSSQPGQQPLPNPYGETNPGECLMAIQPQAEEILFGRSRSLSYIKKIIEDCQATEEGSKMLKYCCWENPHFSRTVLSELLWQIAFAYCHELRHHIDLLLAVVTIEDSWLSHRLHNALKGVPDEREGLFDTIQRSKSHYQKRAYQCIKCLVALFTECRPALQLLHSNAEFKQKWTLAIEWLQDELERRPYGSNTQYSFNSWSPPAQSNDSANGFYLERSPSARKTLDRACELCPDDEPEIDCEELDLIQGEEVKPGPSHQQQQVPQPQFSQQYLNLRPVERMGGGGCSEGTTWRGSDDDQSPAAPIVTSIVPSCQEPQQQSHQQQTTTLNIQSPPSITTVPTTTNGVLQQQSSPPPITTSSTPSAPSSPTNNQS
;
A
#
# COMPACT_ATOMS: atom_id res chain seq x y z
N GLY A 1 -6.90 -21.49 18.49
CA GLY A 1 -5.85 -21.81 19.48
C GLY A 1 -6.15 -21.02 20.72
N PHE A 2 -5.11 -20.57 21.41
CA PHE A 2 -5.20 -19.58 22.47
C PHE A 2 -5.44 -18.17 21.90
N VAL A 3 -5.64 -17.22 22.82
CA VAL A 3 -5.86 -15.79 22.54
C VAL A 3 -4.67 -15.02 23.12
N GLY A 4 -4.05 -14.14 22.34
CA GLY A 4 -2.99 -13.25 22.81
C GLY A 4 -3.50 -12.04 23.60
N LEU A 5 -2.58 -11.19 24.06
CA LEU A 5 -2.89 -9.89 24.66
C LEU A 5 -2.19 -8.79 23.86
N LYS A 6 -2.94 -7.76 23.46
CA LYS A 6 -2.37 -6.63 22.72
C LYS A 6 -1.32 -5.92 23.57
N ASN A 7 -0.25 -5.44 22.94
CA ASN A 7 0.70 -4.50 23.55
C ASN A 7 0.30 -3.05 23.24
N ALA A 8 0.33 -2.18 24.24
CA ALA A 8 0.04 -0.74 24.10
C ALA A 8 1.27 0.12 23.73
N GLY A 9 2.47 -0.44 23.81
CA GLY A 9 3.74 0.21 23.55
C GLY A 9 4.90 -0.59 24.13
N ALA A 10 4.93 -0.69 25.47
CA ALA A 10 5.93 -1.46 26.22
C ALA A 10 5.29 -2.42 27.26
N THR A 11 3.99 -2.72 27.15
CA THR A 11 3.24 -3.48 28.17
C THR A 11 3.42 -5.00 28.11
N CYS A 12 4.47 -5.50 27.44
CA CYS A 12 4.70 -6.93 27.26
C CYS A 12 5.02 -7.65 28.58
N TYR A 13 5.62 -6.95 29.57
CA TYR A 13 5.81 -7.46 30.93
C TYR A 13 4.48 -7.84 31.61
N MET A 14 3.41 -7.06 31.39
CA MET A 14 2.07 -7.40 31.85
C MET A 14 1.56 -8.65 31.14
N ASN A 15 1.71 -8.69 29.81
CA ASN A 15 1.17 -9.74 28.96
C ASN A 15 1.80 -11.11 29.25
N SER A 16 3.13 -11.16 29.42
CA SER A 16 3.85 -12.39 29.76
C SER A 16 3.40 -12.97 31.10
N VAL A 17 3.22 -12.12 32.12
CA VAL A 17 2.79 -12.53 33.47
C VAL A 17 1.32 -12.95 33.50
N LEU A 18 0.43 -12.18 32.86
CA LEU A 18 -1.00 -12.48 32.81
C LEU A 18 -1.28 -13.82 32.11
N GLN A 19 -0.53 -14.17 31.07
CA GLN A 19 -0.66 -15.46 30.39
C GLN A 19 -0.19 -16.63 31.27
N GLN A 20 0.88 -16.48 32.07
CA GLN A 20 1.29 -17.51 33.04
C GLN A 20 0.21 -17.75 34.09
N LEU A 21 -0.28 -16.68 34.74
CA LEU A 21 -1.35 -16.74 35.75
C LEU A 21 -2.67 -17.32 35.18
N TYR A 22 -2.99 -17.00 33.93
CA TYR A 22 -4.16 -17.53 33.22
C TYR A 22 -4.03 -19.03 32.90
N MET A 23 -2.83 -19.52 32.58
CA MET A 23 -2.64 -20.93 32.24
C MET A 23 -2.69 -21.86 33.46
N VAL A 24 -2.32 -21.36 34.65
CA VAL A 24 -2.55 -22.07 35.93
C VAL A 24 -4.05 -22.25 36.17
N THR A 25 -4.53 -23.48 35.96
CA THR A 25 -5.96 -23.82 35.99
C THR A 25 -6.67 -23.46 37.30
N SER A 26 -6.02 -23.68 38.44
CA SER A 26 -6.57 -23.36 39.77
C SER A 26 -6.75 -21.86 40.01
N ILE A 27 -5.79 -21.03 39.57
CA ILE A 27 -5.91 -19.56 39.61
C ILE A 27 -7.03 -19.12 38.66
N ARG A 28 -6.99 -19.56 37.39
CA ARG A 28 -7.99 -19.21 36.37
C ARG A 28 -9.42 -19.53 36.80
N GLN A 29 -9.65 -20.73 37.34
CA GLN A 29 -10.97 -21.15 37.82
C GLN A 29 -11.37 -20.40 39.09
N GLY A 30 -10.46 -20.23 40.05
CA GLY A 30 -10.74 -19.52 41.30
C GLY A 30 -11.13 -18.06 41.06
N LEU A 31 -10.33 -17.32 40.30
CA LEU A 31 -10.59 -15.89 40.05
C LEU A 31 -11.89 -15.66 39.27
N LEU A 32 -12.24 -16.52 38.31
CA LEU A 32 -13.49 -16.37 37.57
C LEU A 32 -14.72 -16.92 38.33
N ALA A 33 -14.53 -17.82 39.31
CA ALA A 33 -15.61 -18.27 40.18
C ALA A 33 -15.96 -17.26 41.30
N ALA A 34 -15.05 -16.32 41.60
CA ALA A 34 -15.21 -15.30 42.64
C ALA A 34 -16.27 -14.24 42.28
N GLU A 35 -17.23 -14.04 43.18
CA GLU A 35 -18.37 -13.14 43.00
C GLU A 35 -18.16 -11.77 43.68
N GLY A 36 -18.96 -10.78 43.30
CA GLY A 36 -18.98 -9.44 43.93
C GLY A 36 -18.03 -8.39 43.32
N ALA A 37 -17.06 -8.77 42.49
CA ALA A 37 -16.15 -7.82 41.84
C ALA A 37 -16.77 -7.06 40.64
N THR A 38 -17.82 -7.61 40.03
CA THR A 38 -18.54 -7.06 38.87
C THR A 38 -20.04 -7.06 39.10
N SER A 39 -20.74 -6.05 38.60
CA SER A 39 -22.21 -6.04 38.57
C SER A 39 -22.78 -6.56 37.24
N ASP A 40 -24.00 -7.11 37.27
CA ASP A 40 -24.68 -7.70 36.09
C ASP A 40 -25.14 -6.67 35.04
N SER A 41 -25.13 -5.38 35.40
CA SER A 41 -25.48 -4.24 34.54
C SER A 41 -24.26 -3.63 33.82
N GLU A 42 -23.05 -4.13 34.05
CA GLU A 42 -21.84 -3.61 33.41
C GLU A 42 -21.65 -4.14 31.99
N ASP A 43 -21.37 -3.23 31.06
CA ASP A 43 -21.24 -3.55 29.63
C ASP A 43 -19.81 -3.37 29.12
N PHE A 44 -18.99 -4.41 29.26
CA PHE A 44 -17.56 -4.44 28.88
C PHE A 44 -17.28 -4.39 27.36
N TYR A 45 -18.32 -4.17 26.53
CA TYR A 45 -18.26 -4.30 25.07
C TYR A 45 -18.01 -2.97 24.32
N THR A 46 -18.01 -1.83 24.99
CA THR A 46 -18.04 -0.50 24.34
C THR A 46 -16.90 -0.24 23.34
N THR A 47 -17.22 -0.36 22.05
CA THR A 47 -16.50 0.28 20.95
C THR A 47 -16.63 1.80 21.09
N ASP A 48 -15.52 2.52 21.00
CA ASP A 48 -15.40 3.88 21.57
C ASP A 48 -16.21 4.97 20.82
N THR A 49 -17.41 5.26 21.31
CA THR A 49 -18.01 6.61 21.21
C THR A 49 -18.92 6.89 22.42
N GLU A 50 -18.89 8.12 22.94
CA GLU A 50 -19.92 8.72 23.82
C GLU A 50 -20.25 8.04 25.18
N SER A 51 -19.25 7.56 25.94
CA SER A 51 -19.46 7.21 27.37
C SER A 51 -18.37 7.70 28.34
N ILE A 52 -17.64 8.77 27.98
CA ILE A 52 -16.57 9.36 28.80
C ILE A 52 -16.73 10.88 29.02
N ILE A 53 -17.98 11.35 29.16
CA ILE A 53 -18.29 12.62 29.85
C ILE A 53 -19.47 12.39 30.81
N SER A 54 -19.23 11.51 31.78
CA SER A 54 -19.94 11.55 33.07
C SER A 54 -18.91 11.88 34.16
N ASN A 55 -18.33 13.08 34.08
CA ASN A 55 -17.79 13.71 35.27
C ASN A 55 -18.97 13.96 36.21
N SER A 56 -19.15 13.07 37.18
CA SER A 56 -19.89 13.38 38.41
C SER A 56 -19.10 14.48 39.12
N GLY A 57 -19.48 15.72 38.86
CA GLY A 57 -18.85 16.88 39.50
C GLY A 57 -19.08 16.88 41.01
N ASP A 58 -18.08 17.33 41.74
CA ASP A 58 -18.18 17.95 43.06
C ASP A 58 -18.96 17.17 44.13
N GLN A 59 -18.64 15.88 44.27
CA GLN A 59 -18.84 15.12 45.52
C GLN A 59 -17.54 14.47 46.00
N GLU A 60 -16.56 15.31 46.38
CA GLU A 60 -15.50 14.90 47.34
C GLU A 60 -16.10 14.75 48.76
N GLU A 61 -17.04 13.83 48.93
CA GLU A 61 -17.31 13.28 50.26
C GLU A 61 -16.10 12.45 50.71
N LYS A 62 -15.79 12.49 52.00
CA LYS A 62 -14.58 11.87 52.59
C LYS A 62 -14.70 10.35 52.66
N SER A 63 -14.56 9.67 51.53
CA SER A 63 -14.21 8.24 51.53
C SER A 63 -12.88 8.05 52.27
N SER A 64 -12.75 6.94 53.00
CA SER A 64 -11.50 6.68 53.73
C SER A 64 -10.40 6.20 52.77
N LEU A 65 -9.13 6.44 53.12
CA LEU A 65 -7.99 5.93 52.35
C LEU A 65 -8.03 4.39 52.19
N GLU A 66 -8.56 3.69 53.20
CA GLU A 66 -8.76 2.24 53.17
C GLU A 66 -9.84 1.82 52.18
N GLU A 67 -10.93 2.58 52.11
CA GLU A 67 -12.06 2.36 51.20
C GLU A 67 -11.68 2.63 49.74
N SER A 68 -10.91 3.69 49.48
CA SER A 68 -10.32 3.95 48.16
C SER A 68 -9.33 2.83 47.73
N ARG A 69 -8.48 2.33 48.64
CA ARG A 69 -7.62 1.14 48.39
C ARG A 69 -8.47 -0.10 48.09
N LYS A 70 -9.58 -0.29 48.82
CA LYS A 70 -10.51 -1.42 48.64
C LYS A 70 -11.16 -1.39 47.25
N GLU A 71 -11.70 -0.25 46.84
CA GLU A 71 -12.29 -0.05 45.52
C GLU A 71 -11.28 -0.25 44.39
N TYR A 72 -10.07 0.31 44.53
CA TYR A 72 -8.97 0.11 43.60
C TYR A 72 -8.68 -1.40 43.39
N ASN A 73 -8.45 -2.14 44.47
CA ASN A 73 -8.11 -3.56 44.41
C ASN A 73 -9.25 -4.40 43.79
N ILE A 74 -10.50 -4.16 44.18
CA ILE A 74 -11.68 -4.79 43.55
C ILE A 74 -11.75 -4.46 42.06
N GLY A 75 -11.43 -3.22 41.68
CA GLY A 75 -11.26 -2.79 40.30
C GLY A 75 -10.23 -3.61 39.53
N ILE A 76 -9.04 -3.86 40.10
CA ILE A 76 -8.00 -4.69 39.49
C ILE A 76 -8.50 -6.14 39.29
N LEU A 77 -9.10 -6.75 40.31
CA LEU A 77 -9.68 -8.10 40.21
C LEU A 77 -10.71 -8.19 39.07
N LYS A 78 -11.61 -7.21 38.96
CA LYS A 78 -12.59 -7.08 37.86
C LYS A 78 -11.94 -7.00 36.48
N GLN A 79 -10.84 -6.26 36.32
CA GLN A 79 -10.13 -6.21 35.03
C GLN A 79 -9.42 -7.54 34.72
N VAL A 80 -8.86 -8.23 35.72
CA VAL A 80 -8.22 -9.54 35.55
C VAL A 80 -9.25 -10.62 35.21
N GLN A 81 -10.43 -10.62 35.86
CA GLN A 81 -11.56 -11.45 35.48
C GLN A 81 -11.99 -11.18 34.03
N ALA A 82 -12.13 -9.91 33.62
CA ALA A 82 -12.48 -9.56 32.25
C ALA A 82 -11.45 -10.10 31.25
N ILE A 83 -10.15 -9.98 31.54
CA ILE A 83 -9.07 -10.55 30.72
C ILE A 83 -9.20 -12.07 30.63
N PHE A 84 -9.31 -12.77 31.76
CA PHE A 84 -9.35 -14.23 31.80
C PHE A 84 -10.60 -14.80 31.10
N GLY A 85 -11.75 -14.13 31.18
CA GLY A 85 -12.96 -14.51 30.45
C GLY A 85 -12.79 -14.40 28.93
N HIS A 86 -12.13 -13.34 28.45
CA HIS A 86 -11.82 -13.18 27.02
C HIS A 86 -10.75 -14.19 26.55
N LEU A 87 -9.71 -14.46 27.35
CA LEU A 87 -8.70 -15.47 27.05
C LEU A 87 -9.29 -16.90 26.97
N ALA A 88 -10.34 -17.18 27.74
CA ALA A 88 -11.00 -18.49 27.76
C ALA A 88 -11.95 -18.74 26.57
N TYR A 89 -12.68 -17.73 26.10
CA TYR A 89 -13.77 -17.95 25.12
C TYR A 89 -13.76 -17.05 23.88
N SER A 90 -12.94 -16.00 23.79
CA SER A 90 -12.90 -15.15 22.59
C SER A 90 -12.48 -15.95 21.34
N LYS A 91 -12.94 -15.51 20.17
CA LYS A 91 -12.58 -16.05 18.84
C LYS A 91 -11.64 -15.13 18.07
N LEU A 92 -11.28 -13.98 18.64
CA LEU A 92 -10.27 -13.07 18.12
C LEU A 92 -8.87 -13.68 18.34
N GLN A 93 -7.89 -13.19 17.58
CA GLN A 93 -6.47 -13.55 17.77
C GLN A 93 -5.93 -13.08 19.13
N TYR A 94 -6.37 -11.91 19.59
CA TYR A 94 -5.95 -11.32 20.86
C TYR A 94 -7.08 -10.50 21.51
N TYR A 95 -6.97 -10.30 22.83
CA TYR A 95 -7.77 -9.34 23.59
C TYR A 95 -7.00 -8.02 23.80
N ILE A 96 -7.70 -6.92 24.06
CA ILE A 96 -7.11 -5.59 24.31
C ILE A 96 -7.44 -5.17 25.75
N PRO A 97 -6.51 -5.29 26.72
CA PRO A 97 -6.77 -5.05 28.14
C PRO A 97 -6.81 -3.55 28.53
N LYS A 98 -7.52 -2.71 27.74
CA LYS A 98 -7.74 -1.27 28.01
C LYS A 98 -8.16 -0.98 29.45
N GLY A 99 -9.04 -1.83 29.99
CA GLY A 99 -9.55 -1.69 31.34
C GLY A 99 -8.43 -1.78 32.39
N LEU A 100 -7.53 -2.77 32.29
CA LEU A 100 -6.39 -2.88 33.19
C LEU A 100 -5.43 -1.69 33.01
N TRP A 101 -5.12 -1.31 31.77
CA TRP A 101 -4.23 -0.17 31.47
C TRP A 101 -4.72 1.17 32.06
N LYS A 102 -6.03 1.39 32.16
CA LYS A 102 -6.60 2.62 32.74
C LYS A 102 -6.57 2.63 34.27
N HIS A 103 -6.69 1.46 34.92
CA HIS A 103 -6.87 1.37 36.37
C HIS A 103 -5.61 0.96 37.12
N PHE A 104 -4.70 0.18 36.52
CA PHE A 104 -3.52 -0.34 37.20
C PHE A 104 -2.50 0.76 37.51
N LYS A 105 -2.02 0.76 38.76
CA LYS A 105 -1.01 1.67 39.29
C LYS A 105 0.18 0.88 39.81
N LEU A 106 1.39 1.37 39.56
CA LEU A 106 2.62 0.79 40.11
C LEU A 106 3.17 1.75 41.17
N GLN A 107 3.48 1.24 42.37
CA GLN A 107 3.87 2.03 43.55
C GLN A 107 2.89 3.19 43.93
N GLY A 108 1.64 3.12 43.45
CA GLY A 108 0.59 4.14 43.66
C GLY A 108 0.38 5.11 42.49
N GLU A 109 1.34 5.19 41.57
CA GLU A 109 1.32 6.09 40.41
C GLU A 109 0.69 5.44 39.16
N PRO A 110 0.03 6.22 38.26
CA PRO A 110 -0.49 5.71 37.00
C PRO A 110 0.63 5.24 36.06
N VAL A 111 0.48 4.06 35.46
CA VAL A 111 1.51 3.48 34.59
C VAL A 111 1.53 4.12 33.20
N ASN A 112 2.71 4.61 32.77
CA ASN A 112 2.94 4.99 31.38
C ASN A 112 3.11 3.75 30.50
N LEU A 113 2.14 3.49 29.62
CA LEU A 113 2.10 2.31 28.74
C LEU A 113 3.22 2.24 27.68
N ARG A 114 4.09 3.26 27.61
CA ARG A 114 5.27 3.33 26.73
C ARG A 114 6.59 3.04 27.47
N GLU A 115 6.57 2.95 28.79
CA GLU A 115 7.74 2.61 29.60
C GLU A 115 7.76 1.10 29.88
N GLN A 116 8.95 0.49 29.76
CA GLN A 116 9.17 -0.89 30.14
C GLN A 116 9.36 -0.98 31.66
N GLN A 117 8.76 -1.99 32.30
CA GLN A 117 8.83 -2.19 33.75
C GLN A 117 9.33 -3.61 34.06
N ASP A 118 9.63 -3.91 35.31
CA ASP A 118 10.02 -5.26 35.72
C ASP A 118 8.81 -6.20 35.81
N ALA A 119 8.89 -7.36 35.16
CA ALA A 119 7.83 -8.36 35.18
C ALA A 119 7.57 -8.94 36.59
N VAL A 120 8.60 -9.03 37.45
CA VAL A 120 8.46 -9.51 38.83
C VAL A 120 7.82 -8.45 39.72
N GLU A 121 8.16 -7.17 39.55
CA GLU A 121 7.51 -6.08 40.30
C GLU A 121 6.01 -6.01 39.96
N PHE A 122 5.67 -6.09 38.67
CA PHE A 122 4.28 -6.19 38.22
C PHE A 122 3.59 -7.44 38.78
N PHE A 123 4.22 -8.61 38.74
CA PHE A 123 3.68 -9.85 39.31
C PHE A 123 3.35 -9.71 40.80
N MET A 124 4.29 -9.17 41.59
CA MET A 124 4.10 -9.00 43.04
C MET A 124 2.97 -8.02 43.36
N SER A 125 2.96 -6.84 42.69
CA SER A 125 1.91 -5.84 42.87
C SER A 125 0.53 -6.35 42.44
N LEU A 126 0.44 -7.09 41.33
CA LEU A 126 -0.80 -7.70 40.85
C LEU A 126 -1.31 -8.78 41.82
N VAL A 127 -0.43 -9.63 42.35
CA VAL A 127 -0.76 -10.68 43.32
C VAL A 127 -1.29 -10.10 44.63
N GLU A 128 -0.63 -9.07 45.19
CA GLU A 128 -1.12 -8.39 46.40
C GLU A 128 -2.50 -7.76 46.17
N SER A 129 -2.67 -6.99 45.09
CA SER A 129 -3.95 -6.34 44.76
C SER A 129 -5.11 -7.32 44.59
N ILE A 130 -4.86 -8.51 44.01
CA ILE A 130 -5.90 -9.53 43.82
C ILE A 130 -6.29 -10.18 45.16
N ASP A 131 -5.34 -10.55 46.01
CA ASP A 131 -5.68 -11.18 47.30
C ASP A 131 -6.31 -10.19 48.29
N ASP A 132 -5.90 -8.92 48.29
CA ASP A 132 -6.59 -7.86 49.04
C ASP A 132 -8.05 -7.69 48.54
N ALA A 133 -8.28 -7.76 47.22
CA ALA A 133 -9.61 -7.69 46.64
C ALA A 133 -10.50 -8.89 47.05
N LEU A 134 -9.94 -10.11 46.99
CA LEU A 134 -10.65 -11.32 47.41
C LEU A 134 -10.99 -11.26 48.90
N LYS A 135 -10.03 -10.89 49.75
CA LYS A 135 -10.22 -10.63 51.19
C LYS A 135 -11.29 -9.56 51.46
N ALA A 136 -11.28 -8.47 50.69
CA ALA A 136 -12.28 -7.40 50.77
C ALA A 136 -13.71 -7.81 50.36
N LEU A 137 -13.84 -8.88 49.58
CA LEU A 137 -15.08 -9.52 49.14
C LEU A 137 -15.47 -10.76 49.97
N GLY A 138 -14.72 -11.07 51.04
CA GLY A 138 -14.94 -12.27 51.88
C GLY A 138 -14.59 -13.60 51.20
N GLN A 139 -13.86 -13.55 50.08
CA GLN A 139 -13.41 -14.72 49.31
C GLN A 139 -12.05 -15.22 49.81
N GLU A 140 -11.73 -16.49 49.53
CA GLU A 140 -10.42 -17.07 49.84
C GLU A 140 -9.29 -16.35 49.06
N GLN A 141 -8.13 -16.14 49.71
CA GLN A 141 -6.95 -15.52 49.09
C GLN A 141 -6.23 -16.54 48.19
N ILE A 142 -6.73 -16.65 46.96
CA ILE A 142 -6.37 -17.66 45.97
C ILE A 142 -4.88 -17.59 45.59
N MET A 143 -4.28 -16.40 45.50
CA MET A 143 -2.87 -16.29 45.08
C MET A 143 -1.93 -16.77 46.19
N SER A 144 -2.10 -16.31 47.43
CA SER A 144 -1.34 -16.74 48.61
C SER A 144 -1.50 -18.24 48.90
N LYS A 145 -2.64 -18.83 48.54
CA LYS A 145 -2.86 -20.28 48.65
C LYS A 145 -2.08 -21.10 47.62
N ILE A 146 -1.94 -20.60 46.40
CA ILE A 146 -1.37 -21.35 45.26
C ILE A 146 0.13 -21.04 45.04
N LEU A 147 0.54 -19.79 45.28
CA LEU A 147 1.89 -19.27 45.04
C LEU A 147 2.68 -19.03 46.35
N GLY A 148 1.97 -18.89 47.49
CA GLY A 148 2.57 -18.51 48.77
C GLY A 148 3.26 -19.65 49.52
N GLY A 149 4.59 -19.63 49.54
CA GLY A 149 5.44 -20.45 50.42
C GLY A 149 5.90 -19.69 51.67
N SER A 150 6.78 -20.31 52.46
CA SER A 150 7.49 -19.63 53.56
C SER A 150 8.90 -20.18 53.79
N TYR A 151 9.81 -19.30 54.17
CA TYR A 151 11.17 -19.62 54.61
C TYR A 151 11.23 -19.76 56.14
N SER A 152 12.33 -20.34 56.61
CA SER A 152 12.79 -20.36 58.00
C SER A 152 14.22 -19.78 58.06
N ASP A 153 14.38 -18.58 58.63
CA ASP A 153 15.70 -18.01 59.02
C ASP A 153 16.14 -18.74 60.30
N GLN A 154 17.04 -19.71 60.14
CA GLN A 154 17.53 -20.56 61.21
C GLN A 154 18.88 -20.07 61.71
N LYS A 155 18.98 -19.83 63.03
CA LYS A 155 20.23 -19.52 63.74
C LYS A 155 20.55 -20.68 64.67
N ILE A 156 21.54 -21.47 64.28
CA ILE A 156 21.96 -22.71 64.94
C ILE A 156 23.27 -22.42 65.70
N CYS A 157 23.17 -22.17 67.01
CA CYS A 157 24.34 -21.88 67.84
C CYS A 157 25.24 -23.12 67.95
N LYS A 158 26.54 -22.95 67.77
CA LYS A 158 27.57 -23.98 67.96
C LYS A 158 28.24 -23.75 69.32
N GLY A 159 28.12 -24.71 70.24
CA GLY A 159 28.62 -24.59 71.62
C GLY A 159 27.58 -24.17 72.67
N CYS A 160 26.30 -24.07 72.29
CA CYS A 160 25.17 -24.13 73.24
C CYS A 160 23.93 -24.75 72.54
N PRO A 161 22.96 -25.31 73.26
CA PRO A 161 21.83 -26.06 72.67
C PRO A 161 20.71 -25.16 72.11
N HIS A 162 21.00 -23.90 71.76
CA HIS A 162 19.98 -22.93 71.39
C HIS A 162 19.87 -22.76 69.87
N ARG A 163 18.72 -23.18 69.34
CA ARG A 163 18.27 -22.87 67.97
C ARG A 163 17.23 -21.76 68.04
N TYR A 164 17.26 -20.87 67.06
CA TYR A 164 16.22 -19.88 66.81
C TYR A 164 15.74 -20.05 65.37
N SER A 165 14.44 -19.84 65.15
CA SER A 165 13.79 -19.92 63.84
C SER A 165 12.82 -18.74 63.73
N LYS A 166 12.83 -18.06 62.58
CA LYS A 166 11.80 -17.07 62.21
C LYS A 166 11.19 -17.48 60.88
N GLU A 167 9.86 -17.52 60.81
CA GLU A 167 9.14 -17.79 59.57
C GLU A 167 8.89 -16.49 58.78
N GLU A 168 9.14 -16.52 57.47
CA GLU A 168 8.96 -15.38 56.57
C GLU A 168 8.29 -15.83 55.27
N PRO A 169 7.15 -15.24 54.86
CA PRO A 169 6.41 -15.68 53.66
C PRO A 169 7.09 -15.26 52.36
N PHE A 170 6.86 -16.02 51.28
CA PHE A 170 7.30 -15.64 49.93
C PHE A 170 6.30 -16.05 48.84
N SER A 171 6.25 -15.27 47.75
CA SER A 171 5.55 -15.64 46.51
C SER A 171 6.52 -15.96 45.36
N VAL A 172 7.80 -15.62 45.51
CA VAL A 172 8.89 -15.83 44.55
C VAL A 172 10.18 -16.18 45.30
N ILE A 173 10.98 -17.10 44.78
CA ILE A 173 12.37 -17.32 45.22
C ILE A 173 13.32 -16.64 44.23
N SER A 174 14.17 -15.71 44.71
CA SER A 174 15.02 -14.87 43.86
C SER A 174 16.48 -15.34 43.87
N VAL A 175 16.82 -16.29 42.99
CA VAL A 175 18.14 -16.92 42.96
C VAL A 175 19.21 -16.07 42.27
N ASP A 176 20.41 -16.06 42.83
CA ASP A 176 21.58 -15.39 42.26
C ASP A 176 22.18 -16.24 41.13
N ILE A 177 22.37 -15.64 39.95
CA ILE A 177 22.97 -16.32 38.78
C ILE A 177 24.45 -16.01 38.57
N ARG A 178 25.02 -15.04 39.32
CA ARG A 178 26.45 -14.70 39.21
C ARG A 178 27.28 -15.77 39.91
N ASN A 179 28.32 -16.26 39.25
CA ASN A 179 29.22 -17.33 39.72
C ASN A 179 28.55 -18.70 39.92
N GLN A 180 27.33 -18.91 39.41
CA GLN A 180 26.60 -20.18 39.49
C GLN A 180 26.18 -20.64 38.09
N SER A 181 26.30 -21.93 37.81
CA SER A 181 25.96 -22.53 36.51
C SER A 181 24.54 -23.07 36.43
N THR A 182 24.02 -23.60 37.54
CA THR A 182 22.73 -24.30 37.58
C THR A 182 21.81 -23.73 38.67
N LEU A 183 20.50 -23.94 38.49
CA LEU A 183 19.50 -23.61 39.52
C LEU A 183 19.78 -24.31 40.87
N GLN A 184 20.30 -25.53 40.83
CA GLN A 184 20.62 -26.31 42.02
C GLN A 184 21.77 -25.69 42.83
N ASP A 185 22.82 -25.20 42.17
CA ASP A 185 23.94 -24.53 42.84
C ASP A 185 23.48 -23.25 43.59
N SER A 186 22.59 -22.48 42.96
CA SER A 186 22.03 -21.26 43.57
C SER A 186 21.04 -21.53 44.69
N LEU A 187 20.30 -22.65 44.66
CA LEU A 187 19.41 -23.08 45.75
C LEU A 187 20.21 -23.65 46.94
N GLU A 188 21.31 -24.36 46.68
CA GLU A 188 22.22 -24.84 47.73
C GLU A 188 22.82 -23.66 48.53
N GLN A 189 23.14 -22.55 47.85
CA GLN A 189 23.70 -21.37 48.51
C GLN A 189 22.74 -20.69 49.52
N TYR A 190 21.42 -20.91 49.44
CA TYR A 190 20.47 -20.47 50.47
C TYR A 190 20.62 -21.27 51.78
N VAL A 191 20.72 -22.60 51.67
CA VAL A 191 20.68 -23.52 52.82
C VAL A 191 22.04 -23.79 53.46
N LYS A 192 23.12 -23.66 52.68
CA LYS A 192 24.51 -23.68 53.14
C LYS A 192 24.79 -22.66 54.24
N GLY A 193 24.21 -21.46 54.10
CA GLY A 193 24.25 -20.40 55.11
C GLY A 193 25.61 -19.73 55.33
N GLU A 194 25.65 -18.87 56.34
CA GLU A 194 26.79 -18.05 56.76
C GLU A 194 27.22 -18.45 58.18
N LEU A 195 28.54 -18.49 58.43
CA LEU A 195 29.10 -18.73 59.75
C LEU A 195 29.36 -17.40 60.46
N LEU A 196 28.53 -17.08 61.44
CA LEU A 196 28.68 -15.90 62.29
C LEU A 196 29.67 -16.22 63.41
N GLU A 197 30.92 -15.75 63.27
CA GLU A 197 32.02 -16.00 64.21
C GLU A 197 32.86 -14.75 64.53
N GLY A 198 33.84 -14.89 65.41
CA GLY A 198 34.75 -13.79 65.78
C GLY A 198 34.02 -12.58 66.37
N ALA A 199 34.23 -11.41 65.76
CA ALA A 199 33.56 -10.17 66.15
C ALA A 199 32.05 -10.19 65.84
N ASP A 200 31.64 -10.89 64.79
CA ASP A 200 30.26 -10.91 64.27
C ASP A 200 29.45 -12.10 64.78
N ALA A 201 30.03 -12.90 65.69
CA ALA A 201 29.37 -13.99 66.39
C ALA A 201 28.03 -13.54 67.04
N TYR A 202 26.97 -14.29 66.74
CA TYR A 202 25.60 -13.97 67.16
C TYR A 202 25.45 -13.96 68.68
N HIS A 203 24.76 -12.95 69.22
CA HIS A 203 24.42 -12.89 70.64
C HIS A 203 23.23 -13.79 70.95
N CYS A 204 23.48 -14.90 71.64
CA CYS A 204 22.42 -15.82 72.07
C CYS A 204 21.80 -15.30 73.36
N ASP A 205 20.61 -14.73 73.29
CA ASP A 205 19.88 -14.13 74.43
C ASP A 205 19.74 -15.09 75.62
N LYS A 206 19.44 -16.38 75.34
CA LYS A 206 19.29 -17.42 76.37
C LYS A 206 20.60 -17.79 77.08
N CYS A 207 21.76 -17.49 76.48
CA CYS A 207 23.07 -17.62 77.13
C CYS A 207 23.68 -16.27 77.54
N ASN A 208 23.02 -15.15 77.19
CA ASN A 208 23.51 -13.77 77.26
C ASN A 208 24.98 -13.58 76.87
N LYS A 209 25.42 -14.20 75.77
CA LYS A 209 26.79 -14.10 75.24
C LYS A 209 26.82 -14.27 73.71
N LYS A 210 27.90 -13.79 73.08
CA LYS A 210 28.22 -14.15 71.69
C LYS A 210 28.60 -15.63 71.56
N VAL A 211 28.08 -16.28 70.53
CA VAL A 211 28.27 -17.71 70.23
C VAL A 211 28.45 -17.88 68.72
N VAL A 212 29.43 -18.68 68.31
CA VAL A 212 29.62 -19.04 66.90
C VAL A 212 28.34 -19.70 66.39
N THR A 213 27.74 -19.19 65.31
CA THR A 213 26.37 -19.54 64.91
C THR A 213 26.27 -19.69 63.41
N VAL A 214 25.71 -20.80 62.93
CA VAL A 214 25.34 -20.93 61.52
C VAL A 214 23.99 -20.24 61.33
N LYS A 215 23.93 -19.26 60.44
CA LYS A 215 22.68 -18.63 59.97
C LYS A 215 22.37 -19.13 58.56
N ARG A 216 21.22 -19.76 58.34
CA ARG A 216 20.78 -20.21 57.00
C ARG A 216 19.32 -19.91 56.74
N LEU A 217 18.94 -19.82 55.45
CA LEU A 217 17.57 -19.63 55.02
C LEU A 217 17.11 -20.88 54.27
N CYS A 218 16.10 -21.57 54.79
CA CYS A 218 15.61 -22.84 54.22
C CYS A 218 14.08 -22.81 54.05
N VAL A 219 13.53 -23.63 53.15
CA VAL A 219 12.10 -23.60 52.84
C VAL A 219 11.31 -24.38 53.90
N LYS A 220 10.35 -23.73 54.57
CA LYS A 220 9.43 -24.37 55.51
C LYS A 220 8.14 -24.84 54.82
N LYS A 221 7.54 -24.00 53.98
CA LYS A 221 6.32 -24.32 53.21
C LYS A 221 6.56 -24.19 51.71
N LEU A 222 6.29 -25.27 50.97
CA LEU A 222 6.38 -25.34 49.51
C LEU A 222 5.01 -25.05 48.85
N PRO A 223 4.90 -24.06 47.94
CA PRO A 223 3.63 -23.72 47.28
C PRO A 223 3.26 -24.67 46.14
N PRO A 224 1.96 -24.91 45.85
CA PRO A 224 1.53 -25.71 44.68
C PRO A 224 2.11 -25.25 43.33
N ILE A 225 2.28 -23.94 43.13
CA ILE A 225 3.02 -23.35 42.02
C ILE A 225 4.19 -22.56 42.60
N LEU A 226 5.41 -23.00 42.32
CA LEU A 226 6.64 -22.34 42.73
C LEU A 226 7.12 -21.40 41.62
N THR A 227 7.23 -20.10 41.96
CA THR A 227 7.78 -19.08 41.05
C THR A 227 9.22 -18.78 41.47
N ILE A 228 10.16 -18.81 40.51
CA ILE A 228 11.58 -18.53 40.74
C ILE A 228 12.03 -17.39 39.84
N GLN A 229 12.54 -16.29 40.40
CA GLN A 229 13.19 -15.21 39.66
C GLN A 229 14.69 -15.51 39.53
N LEU A 230 15.20 -15.45 38.31
CA LEU A 230 16.64 -15.43 38.05
C LEU A 230 17.10 -13.96 38.11
N LYS A 231 17.96 -13.60 39.08
CA LYS A 231 18.46 -12.22 39.27
C LYS A 231 19.41 -11.79 38.13
N ARG A 232 18.85 -11.54 36.95
CA ARG A 232 19.58 -11.14 35.74
C ARG A 232 19.77 -9.62 35.60
N PHE A 233 19.18 -8.81 36.48
CA PHE A 233 19.30 -7.35 36.46
C PHE A 233 19.93 -6.83 37.75
N GLU A 234 20.75 -5.81 37.63
CA GLU A 234 21.41 -5.09 38.73
C GLU A 234 21.65 -3.64 38.30
N TYR A 235 21.88 -2.73 39.24
CA TYR A 235 22.22 -1.34 38.93
C TYR A 235 23.74 -1.13 38.98
N ASP A 236 24.32 -0.74 37.86
CA ASP A 236 25.74 -0.38 37.75
C ASP A 236 25.91 1.07 38.21
N TYR A 237 26.38 1.24 39.44
CA TYR A 237 26.61 2.54 40.06
C TYR A 237 27.79 3.33 39.42
N GLU A 238 28.72 2.66 38.73
CA GLU A 238 29.81 3.34 38.01
C GLU A 238 29.33 3.92 36.68
N ARG A 239 28.42 3.19 36.00
CA ARG A 239 27.83 3.59 34.71
C ARG A 239 26.51 4.35 34.83
N VAL A 240 25.96 4.43 36.05
CA VAL A 240 24.69 5.08 36.38
C VAL A 240 23.53 4.52 35.54
N CYS A 241 23.51 3.20 35.33
CA CYS A 241 22.51 2.52 34.51
C CYS A 241 22.19 1.10 34.99
N ALA A 242 21.00 0.61 34.67
CA ALA A 242 20.68 -0.80 34.85
C ALA A 242 21.48 -1.66 33.86
N ILE A 243 21.99 -2.80 34.31
CA ILE A 243 22.74 -3.78 33.50
C ILE A 243 22.04 -5.15 33.51
N LYS A 244 22.25 -5.93 32.44
CA LYS A 244 21.69 -7.29 32.30
C LYS A 244 22.78 -8.35 32.20
N PHE A 245 22.78 -9.29 33.12
CA PHE A 245 23.59 -10.51 33.10
C PHE A 245 22.97 -11.54 32.16
N ASN A 246 23.66 -11.78 31.05
CA ASN A 246 23.25 -12.71 29.99
C ASN A 246 24.07 -14.01 30.05
N ASP A 247 24.66 -14.27 31.20
CA ASP A 247 25.49 -15.43 31.53
C ASP A 247 24.69 -16.73 31.42
N TYR A 248 25.41 -17.83 31.17
CA TYR A 248 24.79 -19.16 31.02
C TYR A 248 24.27 -19.63 32.37
N PHE A 249 22.99 -19.98 32.42
CA PHE A 249 22.35 -20.52 33.61
C PHE A 249 21.30 -21.56 33.20
N GLU A 250 21.54 -22.82 33.54
CA GLU A 250 20.64 -23.93 33.24
C GLU A 250 19.71 -24.26 34.42
N PHE A 251 18.52 -24.76 34.08
CA PHE A 251 17.50 -25.14 35.05
C PHE A 251 16.75 -26.39 34.57
N PRO A 252 16.44 -27.35 35.45
CA PRO A 252 15.95 -28.66 35.03
C PRO A 252 14.45 -28.66 34.76
N ARG A 253 14.00 -29.56 33.88
CA ARG A 253 12.57 -29.80 33.61
C ARG A 253 11.82 -30.41 34.82
N LEU A 254 12.55 -31.11 35.68
CA LEU A 254 12.09 -31.68 36.95
C LEU A 254 13.00 -31.19 38.06
N LEU A 255 12.42 -30.58 39.10
CA LEU A 255 13.14 -30.01 40.23
C LEU A 255 12.66 -30.71 41.51
N ASP A 256 13.57 -31.28 42.29
CA ASP A 256 13.26 -31.75 43.65
C ASP A 256 13.68 -30.67 44.64
N MET A 257 12.74 -30.22 45.46
CA MET A 257 12.98 -29.22 46.47
C MET A 257 13.36 -29.81 47.84
N GLU A 258 13.29 -31.14 48.03
CA GLU A 258 13.54 -31.76 49.34
C GLU A 258 14.84 -31.29 50.01
N PRO A 259 16.02 -31.27 49.34
CA PRO A 259 17.28 -30.87 49.97
C PRO A 259 17.27 -29.46 50.57
N TYR A 260 16.41 -28.57 50.04
CA TYR A 260 16.35 -27.17 50.44
C TYR A 260 15.28 -26.90 51.52
N THR A 261 14.59 -27.93 52.00
CA THR A 261 13.54 -27.82 53.03
C THR A 261 14.04 -28.01 54.44
N VAL A 262 13.32 -27.48 55.44
CA VAL A 262 13.59 -27.69 56.87
C VAL A 262 13.72 -29.19 57.21
N SER A 263 12.77 -30.01 56.74
CA SER A 263 12.72 -31.44 57.04
C SER A 263 13.72 -32.26 56.23
N GLY A 264 14.02 -31.89 54.97
CA GLY A 264 15.08 -32.48 54.18
C GLY A 264 16.48 -32.25 54.78
N LEU A 265 16.76 -31.01 55.23
CA LEU A 265 17.99 -30.69 55.95
C LEU A 265 18.10 -31.46 57.27
N ALA A 266 17.02 -31.56 58.07
CA ALA A 266 17.04 -32.35 59.30
C ALA A 266 17.34 -33.84 59.04
N LYS A 267 16.78 -34.44 57.98
CA LYS A 267 17.12 -35.81 57.53
C LYS A 267 18.61 -35.95 57.17
N LEU A 268 19.17 -34.97 56.44
CA LEU A 268 20.58 -34.97 56.02
C LEU A 268 21.56 -34.77 57.19
N GLU A 269 21.20 -33.94 58.17
CA GLU A 269 21.99 -33.66 59.36
C GLU A 269 21.84 -34.74 60.46
N GLY A 270 20.89 -35.67 60.31
CA GLY A 270 20.59 -36.71 61.30
C GLY A 270 19.88 -36.17 62.55
N GLU A 271 19.30 -34.97 62.47
CA GLU A 271 18.59 -34.32 63.57
C GLU A 271 17.13 -34.80 63.64
N VAL A 272 16.61 -34.97 64.86
CA VAL A 272 15.17 -35.13 65.07
C VAL A 272 14.53 -33.75 64.92
N ASP A 273 13.82 -33.53 63.82
CA ASP A 273 13.04 -32.31 63.59
C ASP A 273 12.02 -32.11 64.73
N CYS A 274 12.10 -30.97 65.41
CA CYS A 274 11.27 -30.64 66.55
C CYS A 274 9.83 -30.22 66.17
N ASP A 275 9.61 -29.85 64.90
CA ASP A 275 8.31 -29.40 64.38
C ASP A 275 7.60 -30.51 63.57
N TYR A 276 8.19 -31.71 63.47
CA TYR A 276 7.77 -32.83 62.58
C TYR A 276 6.34 -33.37 62.78
N ASN A 277 5.65 -32.96 63.85
CA ASN A 277 4.28 -33.40 64.15
C ASN A 277 3.20 -32.68 63.30
N ASP A 278 3.47 -31.49 62.75
CA ASP A 278 2.47 -30.66 62.05
C ASP A 278 2.48 -30.81 60.51
N SER A 279 3.41 -31.58 59.92
CA SER A 279 3.47 -31.77 58.46
C SER A 279 2.65 -33.00 57.99
N PRO A 280 1.67 -32.86 57.08
CA PRO A 280 0.96 -34.00 56.49
C PRO A 280 1.91 -34.83 55.62
N LYS A 281 1.88 -36.16 55.81
CA LYS A 281 2.91 -37.10 55.34
C LYS A 281 3.00 -37.30 53.83
N ASP A 282 2.04 -36.80 53.06
CA ASP A 282 1.82 -37.16 51.65
C ASP A 282 2.08 -35.99 50.66
N VAL A 283 2.63 -34.86 51.12
CA VAL A 283 2.93 -33.69 50.26
C VAL A 283 4.21 -33.92 49.45
N SER A 284 4.14 -33.74 48.13
CA SER A 284 5.29 -33.91 47.24
C SER A 284 6.27 -32.74 47.31
N THR A 285 7.57 -33.03 47.33
CA THR A 285 8.65 -32.05 47.16
C THR A 285 9.04 -31.80 45.70
N LYS A 286 8.48 -32.58 44.78
CA LYS A 286 8.89 -32.64 43.37
C LYS A 286 8.01 -31.78 42.49
N TYR A 287 8.68 -31.07 41.59
CA TYR A 287 8.09 -30.10 40.68
C TYR A 287 8.43 -30.41 39.22
N GLN A 288 7.53 -30.03 38.33
CA GLN A 288 7.73 -30.02 36.88
C GLN A 288 7.69 -28.59 36.35
N LEU A 289 8.63 -28.23 35.49
CA LEU A 289 8.66 -26.92 34.82
C LEU A 289 7.44 -26.79 33.90
N SER A 290 6.57 -25.83 34.19
CA SER A 290 5.31 -25.58 33.48
C SER A 290 5.28 -24.25 32.72
N GLY A 291 6.16 -23.29 33.07
CA GLY A 291 6.27 -22.03 32.35
C GLY A 291 7.63 -21.32 32.51
N ILE A 292 7.97 -20.51 31.52
CA ILE A 292 9.18 -19.65 31.50
C ILE A 292 8.76 -18.28 30.99
N VAL A 293 9.01 -17.21 31.74
CA VAL A 293 9.04 -15.84 31.22
C VAL A 293 10.46 -15.54 30.75
N VAL A 294 10.61 -15.21 29.47
CA VAL A 294 11.88 -14.85 28.84
C VAL A 294 11.93 -13.34 28.66
N HIS A 295 13.08 -12.75 28.96
CA HIS A 295 13.36 -11.36 28.63
C HIS A 295 14.42 -11.27 27.52
N SER A 296 14.16 -10.49 26.48
CA SER A 296 15.05 -10.26 25.34
C SER A 296 15.37 -8.77 25.16
N GLY A 297 16.62 -8.37 25.44
CA GLY A 297 17.06 -6.98 25.25
C GLY A 297 18.03 -6.48 26.31
N GLN A 298 18.05 -5.15 26.48
CA GLN A 298 18.85 -4.42 27.46
C GLN A 298 18.06 -4.25 28.77
N ALA A 299 18.72 -3.87 29.87
CA ALA A 299 18.04 -3.77 31.17
C ALA A 299 17.01 -2.62 31.24
N SER A 300 17.30 -1.48 30.62
CA SER A 300 16.40 -0.32 30.52
C SER A 300 15.37 -0.42 29.38
N GLY A 301 15.38 -1.49 28.60
CA GLY A 301 14.54 -1.63 27.42
C GLY A 301 14.76 -2.94 26.67
N GLY A 302 13.66 -3.66 26.47
CA GLY A 302 13.64 -4.97 25.82
C GLY A 302 12.22 -5.47 25.69
N HIS A 303 12.05 -6.78 25.53
CA HIS A 303 10.77 -7.44 25.27
C HIS A 303 10.60 -8.69 26.15
N TYR A 304 9.38 -8.88 26.67
CA TYR A 304 9.02 -10.04 27.48
C TYR A 304 8.02 -10.93 26.75
N TYR A 305 8.22 -12.25 26.81
CA TYR A 305 7.29 -13.25 26.28
C TYR A 305 7.34 -14.52 27.13
N SER A 306 6.30 -15.36 27.03
CA SER A 306 6.15 -16.55 27.87
C SER A 306 6.13 -17.84 27.04
N TYR A 307 7.00 -18.79 27.38
CA TYR A 307 6.81 -20.18 27.01
C TYR A 307 5.98 -20.87 28.08
N ILE A 308 4.94 -21.62 27.70
CA ILE A 308 4.04 -22.29 28.64
C ILE A 308 3.72 -23.71 28.14
N LEU A 309 3.79 -24.67 29.05
CA LEU A 309 3.42 -26.07 28.82
C LEU A 309 1.90 -26.22 28.97
N HIS A 310 1.22 -26.70 27.93
CA HIS A 310 -0.21 -27.00 27.95
C HIS A 310 -0.46 -28.50 27.81
N ARG A 311 -1.22 -29.06 28.76
CA ARG A 311 -1.67 -30.46 28.73
C ARG A 311 -2.98 -30.58 27.96
N LEU A 312 -2.97 -31.36 26.89
CA LEU A 312 -4.08 -31.62 25.99
C LEU A 312 -5.04 -32.69 26.56
N LYS A 313 -6.25 -32.76 26.00
CA LYS A 313 -7.32 -33.67 26.45
C LYS A 313 -7.04 -35.16 26.21
N ASP A 314 -6.06 -35.48 25.36
CA ASP A 314 -5.54 -36.83 25.13
C ASP A 314 -4.47 -37.25 26.16
N GLY A 315 -4.12 -36.36 27.10
CA GLY A 315 -3.12 -36.59 28.14
C GLY A 315 -1.70 -36.17 27.75
N THR A 316 -1.44 -35.86 26.48
CA THR A 316 -0.15 -35.34 26.00
C THR A 316 0.06 -33.88 26.42
N SER A 317 1.30 -33.38 26.35
CA SER A 317 1.61 -31.98 26.65
C SER A 317 2.44 -31.35 25.52
N LYS A 318 2.16 -30.08 25.23
CA LYS A 318 2.86 -29.29 24.19
C LYS A 318 3.25 -27.90 24.70
N TRP A 319 4.34 -27.36 24.19
CA TRP A 319 4.77 -26.00 24.50
C TRP A 319 4.22 -24.98 23.50
N TYR A 320 3.79 -23.83 24.04
CA TYR A 320 3.33 -22.68 23.27
C TYR A 320 4.09 -21.42 23.67
N LYS A 321 4.48 -20.61 22.69
CA LYS A 321 5.05 -19.27 22.88
C LYS A 321 3.92 -18.25 22.83
N PHE A 322 3.75 -17.51 23.90
CA PHE A 322 2.82 -16.39 24.04
C PHE A 322 3.63 -15.09 23.90
N ASP A 323 3.49 -14.43 22.76
CA ASP A 323 4.28 -13.27 22.34
C ASP A 323 3.33 -12.11 22.01
N ASP A 324 2.97 -11.36 23.06
CA ASP A 324 1.88 -10.37 23.04
C ASP A 324 0.60 -10.92 22.37
N GLY A 325 0.27 -10.37 21.19
CA GLY A 325 -0.96 -10.66 20.44
C GLY A 325 -0.89 -11.94 19.60
N GLU A 326 0.25 -12.64 19.59
CA GLU A 326 0.46 -13.87 18.85
C GLU A 326 0.75 -15.04 19.79
N VAL A 327 0.15 -16.20 19.51
CA VAL A 327 0.44 -17.44 20.24
C VAL A 327 0.75 -18.55 19.24
N THR A 328 1.95 -19.10 19.32
CA THR A 328 2.49 -20.10 18.37
C THR A 328 2.90 -21.38 19.09
N GLU A 329 2.85 -22.51 18.38
CA GLU A 329 3.42 -23.79 18.86
C GLU A 329 4.95 -23.74 18.73
N CYS A 330 5.67 -24.25 19.73
CA CYS A 330 7.13 -24.18 19.78
C CYS A 330 7.73 -25.46 20.36
N LYS A 331 8.95 -25.82 19.93
CA LYS A 331 9.60 -27.10 20.25
C LYS A 331 10.37 -27.11 21.57
N MET A 332 9.84 -26.47 22.61
CA MET A 332 10.56 -26.37 23.89
C MET A 332 10.66 -27.72 24.64
N GLU A 333 10.08 -28.80 24.11
CA GLU A 333 10.37 -30.19 24.48
C GLU A 333 11.76 -30.67 24.04
N ASP A 334 12.40 -30.02 23.05
CA ASP A 334 13.80 -30.23 22.68
C ASP A 334 14.72 -29.48 23.67
N ASP A 335 15.79 -30.15 24.12
CA ASP A 335 16.75 -29.60 25.07
C ASP A 335 17.71 -28.59 24.42
N GLU A 336 18.05 -28.72 23.13
CA GLU A 336 18.87 -27.71 22.45
C GLU A 336 18.04 -26.45 22.12
N GLU A 337 16.74 -26.60 21.82
CA GLU A 337 15.82 -25.45 21.69
C GLU A 337 15.70 -24.72 23.05
N MET A 338 15.37 -25.46 24.13
CA MET A 338 15.31 -24.92 25.50
C MET A 338 16.58 -24.13 25.87
N LYS A 339 17.75 -24.75 25.68
CA LYS A 339 19.07 -24.18 25.94
C LYS A 339 19.35 -22.93 25.09
N SER A 340 19.01 -22.95 23.80
CA SER A 340 19.25 -21.83 22.88
C SER A 340 18.30 -20.65 23.08
N GLN A 341 17.09 -20.87 23.59
CA GLN A 341 16.10 -19.81 23.86
C GLN A 341 16.16 -19.26 25.29
N CYS A 342 16.58 -20.06 26.28
CA CYS A 342 16.39 -19.70 27.69
C CYS A 342 17.65 -19.65 28.56
N PHE A 343 18.68 -20.48 28.33
CA PHE A 343 19.82 -20.55 29.28
C PHE A 343 20.81 -19.37 29.14
N GLY A 344 20.86 -18.72 27.98
CA GLY A 344 21.71 -17.55 27.74
C GLY A 344 23.14 -17.91 27.29
N GLY A 345 24.14 -17.26 27.87
CA GLY A 345 25.55 -17.46 27.57
C GLY A 345 26.03 -16.84 26.26
N GLU A 346 27.30 -17.10 25.93
CA GLU A 346 27.89 -16.73 24.64
C GLU A 346 27.63 -17.81 23.57
N TYR A 347 27.72 -17.41 22.30
CA TYR A 347 27.78 -18.31 21.14
C TYR A 347 28.59 -17.68 20.02
N THR A 348 29.08 -18.51 19.09
CA THR A 348 29.73 -18.02 17.86
C THR A 348 28.65 -17.86 16.78
N GLY A 349 28.27 -16.62 16.50
CA GLY A 349 27.32 -16.28 15.44
C GLY A 349 28.02 -16.14 14.09
N GLU A 350 27.40 -16.69 13.05
CA GLU A 350 27.78 -16.44 11.65
C GLU A 350 27.17 -15.11 11.18
N VAL A 351 28.03 -14.17 10.79
CA VAL A 351 27.62 -12.86 10.24
C VAL A 351 28.09 -12.77 8.80
N PHE A 352 27.15 -12.83 7.85
CA PHE A 352 27.42 -12.62 6.42
C PHE A 352 27.49 -11.11 6.12
N ASP A 353 28.62 -10.67 5.59
CA ASP A 353 28.81 -9.30 5.12
C ASP A 353 28.40 -9.20 3.64
N HIS A 354 27.32 -8.46 3.36
CA HIS A 354 26.81 -8.27 1.99
C HIS A 354 27.74 -7.44 1.09
N MET A 355 28.58 -6.57 1.65
CA MET A 355 29.52 -5.74 0.87
C MET A 355 30.80 -6.51 0.56
N LEU A 356 31.32 -7.27 1.54
CA LEU A 356 32.52 -8.10 1.37
C LEU A 356 32.24 -9.51 0.82
N LYS A 357 30.95 -9.89 0.69
CA LYS A 357 30.47 -11.23 0.29
C LYS A 357 31.11 -12.37 1.09
N ARG A 358 31.39 -12.15 2.38
CA ARG A 358 32.18 -13.05 3.23
C ARG A 358 31.47 -13.32 4.55
N MET A 359 31.47 -14.58 4.98
CA MET A 359 31.04 -14.95 6.33
C MET A 359 32.13 -14.60 7.34
N THR A 360 31.72 -14.07 8.50
CA THR A 360 32.62 -13.83 9.63
C THR A 360 32.02 -14.44 10.91
N TYR A 361 32.80 -15.27 11.59
CA TYR A 361 32.45 -15.84 12.88
C TYR A 361 32.74 -14.82 13.98
N ARG A 362 31.73 -14.43 14.76
CA ARG A 362 31.87 -13.48 15.88
C ARG A 362 31.26 -14.08 17.14
N ARG A 363 31.92 -13.91 18.29
CA ARG A 363 31.26 -14.18 19.57
C ARG A 363 30.15 -13.16 19.80
N GLN A 364 28.98 -13.65 20.17
CA GLN A 364 27.77 -12.89 20.49
C GLN A 364 27.20 -13.43 21.80
N LYS A 365 26.41 -12.61 22.51
CA LYS A 365 25.70 -13.03 23.73
C LYS A 365 24.24 -13.28 23.40
N ARG A 366 23.63 -14.31 23.98
CA ARG A 366 22.18 -14.50 23.88
C ARG A 366 21.49 -13.49 24.80
N TRP A 367 21.06 -12.36 24.24
CA TRP A 367 20.38 -11.29 24.98
C TRP A 367 18.94 -11.66 25.37
N TRP A 368 18.40 -12.73 24.77
CA TRP A 368 17.22 -13.48 25.20
C TRP A 368 17.62 -14.60 26.17
N ASN A 369 16.94 -14.67 27.30
CA ASN A 369 17.13 -15.70 28.32
C ASN A 369 15.99 -15.66 29.35
N ALA A 370 15.81 -16.77 30.08
CA ALA A 370 14.80 -16.90 31.12
C ALA A 370 15.03 -15.87 32.25
N TYR A 371 13.92 -15.32 32.75
CA TYR A 371 13.90 -14.38 33.86
C TYR A 371 13.01 -14.87 35.02
N MET A 372 11.84 -15.45 34.73
CA MET A 372 11.01 -16.13 35.73
C MET A 372 10.74 -17.57 35.30
N LEU A 373 10.85 -18.51 36.22
CA LEU A 373 10.50 -19.92 36.03
C LEU A 373 9.25 -20.25 36.85
N TYR A 374 8.32 -20.97 36.25
CA TYR A 374 7.10 -21.47 36.89
C TYR A 374 7.17 -23.00 36.95
N TYR A 375 7.07 -23.51 38.17
CA TYR A 375 7.17 -24.93 38.50
C TYR A 375 5.88 -25.40 39.17
N THR A 376 5.24 -26.45 38.64
CA THR A 376 4.03 -27.07 39.21
C THR A 376 4.42 -28.27 40.08
N ARG A 377 3.93 -28.34 41.32
CA ARG A 377 4.17 -29.47 42.23
C ARG A 377 3.38 -30.70 41.77
N GLN A 378 3.98 -31.89 41.79
CA GLN A 378 3.40 -33.08 41.12
C GLN A 378 2.02 -33.50 41.68
N ASP A 379 1.84 -33.41 43.00
CA ASP A 379 0.58 -33.68 43.70
C ASP A 379 -0.53 -32.65 43.43
N ALA A 380 -0.18 -31.43 43.00
CA ALA A 380 -1.15 -30.39 42.65
C ALA A 380 -1.93 -30.71 41.37
N GLU A 381 -1.39 -31.55 40.46
CA GLU A 381 -2.14 -32.06 39.32
C GLU A 381 -3.13 -33.15 39.74
N ASP A 382 -2.76 -34.05 40.66
CA ASP A 382 -3.64 -35.10 41.16
C ASP A 382 -4.83 -34.54 41.96
N GLU A 383 -4.62 -33.52 42.80
CA GLU A 383 -5.72 -32.78 43.44
C GLU A 383 -6.68 -32.17 42.40
N SER A 384 -6.15 -31.65 41.29
CA SER A 384 -6.95 -31.08 40.20
C SER A 384 -7.75 -32.14 39.45
N LEU A 385 -7.17 -33.34 39.24
CA LEU A 385 -7.85 -34.48 38.62
C LEU A 385 -8.95 -35.04 39.52
N VAL A 386 -8.68 -35.22 40.81
CA VAL A 386 -9.67 -35.68 41.80
C VAL A 386 -10.83 -34.68 41.94
N LYS A 387 -10.56 -33.37 41.98
CA LYS A 387 -11.61 -32.33 41.94
C LYS A 387 -12.41 -32.38 40.64
N SER A 388 -11.76 -32.57 39.50
CA SER A 388 -12.44 -32.70 38.20
C SER A 388 -13.32 -33.95 38.12
N MET A 389 -12.89 -35.09 38.69
CA MET A 389 -13.70 -36.30 38.78
C MET A 389 -14.90 -36.12 39.72
N ASN A 390 -14.73 -35.46 40.87
CA ASN A 390 -15.83 -35.17 41.79
C ASN A 390 -16.86 -34.19 41.20
N GLN A 391 -16.43 -33.31 40.28
CA GLN A 391 -17.31 -32.44 39.49
C GLN A 391 -18.09 -33.15 38.36
N LEU A 392 -17.90 -34.46 38.16
CA LEU A 392 -18.76 -35.28 37.29
C LEU A 392 -20.10 -35.67 37.94
N SER A 393 -20.37 -35.20 39.17
CA SER A 393 -21.70 -35.27 39.77
C SER A 393 -22.77 -34.63 38.87
N LEU A 394 -23.91 -35.29 38.72
CA LEU A 394 -24.89 -35.08 37.63
C LEU A 394 -25.70 -33.77 37.72
N CYS A 395 -25.33 -32.83 38.60
CA CYS A 395 -26.11 -31.63 38.91
C CYS A 395 -25.85 -30.46 37.95
N ASP A 396 -24.57 -30.10 37.72
CA ASP A 396 -24.18 -28.89 36.98
C ASP A 396 -23.66 -29.15 35.55
N SER A 397 -23.57 -30.42 35.15
CA SER A 397 -22.82 -30.88 33.98
C SER A 397 -23.40 -30.51 32.59
N LYS A 398 -24.46 -29.69 32.51
CA LYS A 398 -25.24 -29.50 31.26
C LYS A 398 -24.48 -28.88 30.08
N HIS A 399 -23.40 -28.12 30.31
CA HIS A 399 -22.59 -27.55 29.21
C HIS A 399 -21.05 -27.58 29.41
N GLY A 400 -20.53 -27.96 30.58
CA GLY A 400 -19.08 -27.96 30.82
C GLY A 400 -18.42 -26.57 30.71
N LEU A 401 -19.20 -25.50 30.90
CA LEU A 401 -18.72 -24.12 30.85
C LEU A 401 -18.09 -23.76 32.19
N MET A 402 -16.85 -23.29 32.15
CA MET A 402 -16.16 -22.70 33.30
C MET A 402 -16.90 -21.44 33.77
N LYS A 403 -17.32 -21.43 35.05
CA LYS A 403 -18.07 -20.33 35.68
C LYS A 403 -17.34 -19.00 35.55
N MET A 404 -18.08 -17.93 35.24
CA MET A 404 -17.63 -16.53 35.24
C MET A 404 -18.80 -15.58 35.52
N PRO A 405 -18.56 -14.29 35.83
CA PRO A 405 -19.62 -13.29 35.93
C PRO A 405 -20.36 -13.06 34.60
N LEU A 406 -21.68 -12.87 34.68
CA LEU A 406 -22.56 -12.81 33.49
C LEU A 406 -22.28 -11.59 32.59
N SER A 407 -21.87 -10.46 33.15
CA SER A 407 -21.47 -9.27 32.38
C SER A 407 -20.27 -9.54 31.47
N ILE A 408 -19.28 -10.29 31.97
CA ILE A 408 -18.11 -10.74 31.19
C ILE A 408 -18.53 -11.76 30.13
N GLU A 409 -19.34 -12.78 30.48
CA GLU A 409 -19.83 -13.78 29.52
C GLU A 409 -20.60 -13.13 28.36
N ARG A 410 -21.52 -12.21 28.68
CA ARG A 410 -22.29 -11.41 27.70
C ARG A 410 -21.36 -10.61 26.79
N SER A 411 -20.33 -9.96 27.33
CA SER A 411 -19.36 -9.20 26.55
C SER A 411 -18.57 -10.08 25.57
N VAL A 412 -18.00 -11.19 26.05
CA VAL A 412 -17.24 -12.14 25.20
C VAL A 412 -18.15 -12.73 24.12
N ARG A 413 -19.39 -13.07 24.46
CA ARG A 413 -20.40 -13.55 23.49
C ARG A 413 -20.74 -12.49 22.45
N ARG A 414 -20.92 -11.22 22.84
CA ARG A 414 -21.23 -10.12 21.91
C ARG A 414 -20.04 -9.81 20.98
N GLN A 415 -18.82 -9.81 21.52
CA GLN A 415 -17.58 -9.72 20.74
C GLN A 415 -17.43 -10.87 19.73
N ASN A 416 -17.69 -12.10 20.16
CA ASN A 416 -17.64 -13.27 19.27
C ASN A 416 -18.69 -13.20 18.16
N ILE A 417 -19.92 -12.77 18.46
CA ILE A 417 -20.97 -12.59 17.45
C ILE A 417 -20.56 -11.51 16.44
N SER A 418 -20.12 -10.35 16.91
CA SER A 418 -19.64 -9.23 16.06
C SER A 418 -18.49 -9.66 15.14
N PHE A 419 -17.45 -10.29 15.71
CA PHE A 419 -16.32 -10.83 14.95
C PHE A 419 -16.74 -11.88 13.93
N MET A 420 -17.65 -12.80 14.28
CA MET A 420 -18.16 -13.81 13.35
C MET A 420 -18.96 -13.19 12.21
N HIS A 421 -19.77 -12.14 12.44
CA HIS A 421 -20.43 -11.40 11.36
C HIS A 421 -19.41 -10.75 10.42
N THR A 422 -18.46 -9.99 10.96
CA THR A 422 -17.39 -9.35 10.15
C THR A 422 -16.57 -10.38 9.38
N ARG A 423 -16.16 -11.48 10.01
CA ARG A 423 -15.41 -12.56 9.35
C ARG A 423 -16.23 -13.22 8.23
N ASN A 424 -17.53 -13.43 8.44
CA ASN A 424 -18.40 -14.05 7.44
C ASN A 424 -18.72 -13.09 6.27
N GLN A 425 -18.65 -11.76 6.44
CA GLN A 425 -18.71 -10.80 5.32
C GLN A 425 -17.53 -10.97 4.34
N PHE A 426 -16.43 -11.60 4.76
CA PHE A 426 -15.28 -11.93 3.91
C PHE A 426 -15.26 -13.40 3.45
N SER A 427 -16.39 -14.11 3.52
CA SER A 427 -16.52 -15.49 3.02
C SER A 427 -16.92 -15.53 1.53
N ALA A 428 -16.49 -16.57 0.81
CA ALA A 428 -16.80 -16.74 -0.61
C ALA A 428 -18.32 -16.99 -0.83
N GLU A 429 -18.97 -17.62 0.13
CA GLU A 429 -20.41 -17.88 0.15
C GLU A 429 -21.21 -16.57 0.27
N TYR A 430 -20.76 -15.63 1.12
CA TYR A 430 -21.37 -14.30 1.21
C TYR A 430 -21.20 -13.52 -0.10
N PHE A 431 -20.02 -13.52 -0.70
CA PHE A 431 -19.79 -12.91 -2.01
C PHE A 431 -20.66 -13.56 -3.11
N GLN A 432 -20.83 -14.89 -3.10
CA GLN A 432 -21.72 -15.57 -4.04
C GLN A 432 -23.20 -15.24 -3.79
N PHE A 433 -23.64 -15.15 -2.54
CA PHE A 433 -24.99 -14.73 -2.15
C PHE A 433 -25.28 -13.30 -2.63
N MET A 434 -24.39 -12.36 -2.33
CA MET A 434 -24.51 -10.96 -2.76
C MET A 434 -24.58 -10.84 -4.29
N ARG A 435 -23.82 -11.65 -5.04
CA ARG A 435 -23.88 -11.66 -6.52
C ARG A 435 -25.20 -12.25 -7.02
N ARG A 436 -25.72 -13.33 -6.42
CA ARG A 436 -27.04 -13.90 -6.79
C ARG A 436 -28.17 -12.91 -6.51
N LEU A 437 -28.08 -12.18 -5.40
CA LEU A 437 -29.03 -11.12 -5.02
C LEU A 437 -28.93 -9.89 -5.94
N ALA A 438 -27.73 -9.59 -6.47
CA ALA A 438 -27.54 -8.55 -7.47
C ALA A 438 -28.24 -8.88 -8.80
N THR A 439 -28.18 -10.14 -9.24
CA THR A 439 -28.63 -10.53 -10.57
C THR A 439 -30.04 -11.11 -10.64
N CYS A 440 -30.72 -11.36 -9.52
CA CYS A 440 -32.01 -12.06 -9.51
C CYS A 440 -33.18 -11.24 -10.10
N THR A 441 -33.05 -9.91 -10.16
CA THR A 441 -34.02 -8.98 -10.76
C THR A 441 -33.72 -8.65 -12.22
N ILE A 442 -32.60 -9.11 -12.77
CA ILE A 442 -32.22 -8.90 -14.17
C ILE A 442 -32.97 -9.93 -15.06
N PRO A 443 -33.82 -9.50 -16.01
CA PRO A 443 -34.52 -10.44 -16.88
C PRO A 443 -33.56 -11.11 -17.88
N PRO A 444 -33.91 -12.30 -18.42
CA PRO A 444 -33.08 -12.99 -19.42
C PRO A 444 -32.81 -12.12 -20.66
N PRO A 445 -31.65 -12.26 -21.34
CA PRO A 445 -31.25 -11.41 -22.47
C PRO A 445 -32.32 -11.25 -23.57
N SER A 446 -33.08 -12.32 -23.85
CA SER A 446 -34.18 -12.34 -24.82
C SER A 446 -35.40 -11.48 -24.44
N ARG A 447 -35.47 -10.97 -23.20
CA ARG A 447 -36.50 -10.02 -22.73
C ARG A 447 -35.96 -8.62 -22.46
N GLN A 448 -34.65 -8.45 -22.31
CA GLN A 448 -34.01 -7.14 -22.00
C GLN A 448 -34.22 -6.07 -23.08
N HIS A 449 -34.59 -6.45 -24.31
CA HIS A 449 -34.86 -5.49 -25.39
C HIS A 449 -36.27 -4.87 -25.33
N ASN A 450 -37.19 -5.42 -24.53
CA ASN A 450 -38.56 -4.89 -24.36
C ASN A 450 -38.67 -3.96 -23.14
N ALA A 451 -37.71 -3.03 -22.97
CA ALA A 451 -37.60 -2.17 -21.79
C ALA A 451 -38.83 -1.27 -21.58
N ASP A 452 -39.43 -0.79 -22.68
CA ASP A 452 -40.54 0.19 -22.71
C ASP A 452 -41.89 -0.33 -22.12
N LYS A 453 -41.89 -1.50 -21.48
CA LYS A 453 -43.04 -2.14 -20.83
C LYS A 453 -42.74 -2.71 -19.44
N CYS A 454 -41.72 -2.22 -18.74
CA CYS A 454 -41.57 -2.47 -17.30
C CYS A 454 -42.62 -1.70 -16.48
N GLY A 455 -43.28 -2.38 -15.54
CA GLY A 455 -44.17 -1.76 -14.56
C GLY A 455 -43.43 -1.23 -13.31
N PRO A 456 -44.10 -0.46 -12.44
CA PRO A 456 -43.47 0.20 -11.29
C PRO A 456 -42.79 -0.78 -10.32
N ASP A 457 -43.38 -1.96 -10.10
CA ASP A 457 -42.83 -3.04 -9.26
C ASP A 457 -41.41 -3.45 -9.70
N ALA A 458 -41.13 -3.41 -11.01
CA ALA A 458 -39.82 -3.73 -11.56
C ALA A 458 -38.80 -2.61 -11.32
N GLU A 459 -39.25 -1.35 -11.26
CA GLU A 459 -38.42 -0.20 -10.90
C GLU A 459 -38.07 -0.21 -9.40
N GLU A 460 -39.03 -0.52 -8.52
CA GLU A 460 -38.78 -0.64 -7.07
C GLU A 460 -37.81 -1.80 -6.76
N LEU A 461 -38.04 -2.99 -7.33
CA LEU A 461 -37.14 -4.14 -7.17
C LEU A 461 -35.74 -3.88 -7.73
N SER A 462 -35.66 -3.17 -8.86
CA SER A 462 -34.41 -2.69 -9.46
C SER A 462 -33.67 -1.73 -8.53
N LEU A 463 -34.36 -0.76 -7.95
CA LEU A 463 -33.81 0.19 -6.99
C LEU A 463 -33.31 -0.51 -5.72
N LEU A 464 -34.09 -1.40 -5.12
CA LEU A 464 -33.69 -2.18 -3.94
C LEU A 464 -32.46 -3.05 -4.20
N SER A 465 -32.38 -3.67 -5.39
CA SER A 465 -31.21 -4.45 -5.82
C SER A 465 -29.96 -3.58 -5.85
N VAL A 466 -30.02 -2.43 -6.53
CA VAL A 466 -28.91 -1.48 -6.61
C VAL A 466 -28.52 -0.92 -5.23
N GLN A 467 -29.49 -0.57 -4.38
CA GLN A 467 -29.22 -0.09 -3.02
C GLN A 467 -28.36 -1.06 -2.21
N ILE A 468 -28.69 -2.36 -2.27
CA ILE A 468 -27.98 -3.42 -1.55
C ILE A 468 -26.59 -3.64 -2.16
N VAL A 469 -26.49 -3.75 -3.49
CA VAL A 469 -25.25 -4.07 -4.20
C VAL A 469 -24.26 -2.91 -4.13
N SER A 470 -24.68 -1.66 -4.34
CA SER A 470 -23.79 -0.50 -4.21
C SER A 470 -23.24 -0.35 -2.79
N ARG A 471 -24.08 -0.52 -1.75
CA ARG A 471 -23.60 -0.50 -0.35
C ARG A 471 -22.54 -1.60 -0.11
N PHE A 472 -22.78 -2.82 -0.60
CA PHE A 472 -21.82 -3.91 -0.49
C PHE A 472 -20.51 -3.62 -1.24
N LEU A 473 -20.57 -3.14 -2.49
CA LEU A 473 -19.37 -2.88 -3.29
C LEU A 473 -18.50 -1.78 -2.70
N PHE A 474 -19.09 -0.63 -2.33
CA PHE A 474 -18.35 0.54 -1.85
C PHE A 474 -17.89 0.44 -0.38
N HIS A 475 -18.44 -0.48 0.43
CA HIS A 475 -17.98 -0.77 1.79
C HIS A 475 -17.12 -2.04 1.93
N THR A 476 -17.29 -3.04 1.03
CA THR A 476 -16.62 -4.35 1.17
C THR A 476 -16.07 -4.86 -0.15
N GLY A 477 -16.89 -4.96 -1.19
CA GLY A 477 -16.54 -5.64 -2.45
C GLY A 477 -15.28 -5.09 -3.12
N PHE A 478 -15.18 -3.76 -3.30
CA PHE A 478 -14.01 -3.14 -3.94
C PHE A 478 -12.75 -3.10 -3.06
N HIS A 479 -12.91 -3.08 -1.73
CA HIS A 479 -11.80 -3.10 -0.77
C HIS A 479 -11.17 -4.50 -0.57
N THR A 480 -11.79 -5.57 -1.10
CA THR A 480 -11.23 -6.94 -1.00
C THR A 480 -10.30 -7.32 -2.16
N LYS A 481 -9.51 -8.37 -1.94
CA LYS A 481 -8.62 -8.98 -2.94
C LYS A 481 -9.44 -9.68 -4.05
N LYS A 482 -8.89 -9.68 -5.28
CA LYS A 482 -9.53 -10.31 -6.47
C LYS A 482 -9.92 -11.78 -6.26
N CYS A 483 -9.14 -12.54 -5.48
CA CYS A 483 -9.43 -13.94 -5.16
C CYS A 483 -10.74 -14.16 -4.37
N LEU A 484 -11.25 -13.13 -3.69
CA LEU A 484 -12.54 -13.16 -2.98
C LEU A 484 -13.64 -12.45 -3.77
N ARG A 485 -13.36 -11.28 -4.36
CA ARG A 485 -14.34 -10.54 -5.19
C ARG A 485 -14.77 -11.29 -6.45
N GLY A 486 -13.87 -12.06 -7.05
CA GLY A 486 -13.97 -12.40 -8.48
C GLY A 486 -13.56 -11.21 -9.34
N GLN A 487 -13.97 -11.21 -10.61
CA GLN A 487 -13.71 -10.08 -11.51
C GLN A 487 -14.62 -8.90 -11.13
N ALA A 488 -14.09 -7.67 -11.18
CA ALA A 488 -14.91 -6.48 -10.90
C ALA A 488 -15.93 -6.20 -12.01
N THR A 489 -15.71 -6.70 -13.23
CA THR A 489 -16.63 -6.61 -14.37
C THR A 489 -17.96 -7.29 -14.09
N ASP A 490 -17.97 -8.49 -13.49
CA ASP A 490 -19.19 -9.21 -13.10
C ASP A 490 -20.15 -8.32 -12.27
N TRP A 491 -19.56 -7.49 -11.40
CA TRP A 491 -20.29 -6.58 -10.51
C TRP A 491 -20.72 -5.28 -11.18
N TYR A 492 -19.99 -4.84 -12.21
CA TYR A 492 -20.41 -3.75 -13.09
C TYR A 492 -21.61 -4.19 -13.95
N ASP A 493 -21.53 -5.37 -14.58
CA ASP A 493 -22.58 -5.91 -15.46
C ASP A 493 -23.90 -6.11 -14.70
N ALA A 494 -23.80 -6.53 -13.42
CA ALA A 494 -24.94 -6.64 -12.51
C ALA A 494 -25.61 -5.30 -12.12
N ILE A 495 -24.96 -4.15 -12.31
CA ILE A 495 -25.55 -2.82 -12.08
C ILE A 495 -25.94 -2.15 -13.40
N TYR A 496 -25.18 -2.40 -14.47
CA TYR A 496 -25.32 -1.77 -15.79
C TYR A 496 -26.74 -1.86 -16.36
N TYR A 497 -27.40 -3.02 -16.26
CA TYR A 497 -28.79 -3.18 -16.70
C TYR A 497 -29.74 -2.17 -16.03
N HIS A 498 -29.62 -2.00 -14.71
CA HIS A 498 -30.47 -1.12 -13.92
C HIS A 498 -30.19 0.37 -14.21
N ILE A 499 -28.92 0.74 -14.41
CA ILE A 499 -28.52 2.10 -14.83
C ILE A 499 -29.09 2.46 -16.20
N ARG A 500 -29.08 1.53 -17.16
CA ARG A 500 -29.67 1.75 -18.48
C ARG A 500 -31.19 1.90 -18.40
N ALA A 501 -31.85 1.06 -17.61
CA ALA A 501 -33.31 0.94 -17.62
C ALA A 501 -34.07 2.07 -16.88
N PHE A 502 -33.61 2.55 -15.73
CA PHE A 502 -34.44 3.39 -14.84
C PHE A 502 -33.78 4.71 -14.38
N ALA A 503 -34.48 5.83 -14.54
CA ALA A 503 -34.01 7.15 -14.11
C ALA A 503 -33.92 7.28 -12.57
N SER A 504 -34.84 6.65 -11.83
CA SER A 504 -34.79 6.61 -10.36
C SER A 504 -33.51 5.96 -9.83
N VAL A 505 -33.05 4.88 -10.47
CA VAL A 505 -31.79 4.20 -10.17
C VAL A 505 -30.60 5.11 -10.41
N ARG A 506 -30.57 5.80 -11.58
CA ARG A 506 -29.50 6.75 -11.91
C ARG A 506 -29.41 7.87 -10.87
N SER A 507 -30.54 8.51 -10.59
CA SER A 507 -30.63 9.56 -9.57
C SER A 507 -30.23 9.07 -8.18
N TRP A 508 -30.65 7.85 -7.79
CA TRP A 508 -30.30 7.30 -6.49
C TRP A 508 -28.79 7.06 -6.34
N ILE A 509 -28.14 6.43 -7.33
CA ILE A 509 -26.69 6.17 -7.31
C ILE A 509 -25.93 7.49 -7.21
N ALA A 510 -26.25 8.46 -8.07
CA ALA A 510 -25.56 9.74 -8.12
C ALA A 510 -25.61 10.46 -6.76
N HIS A 511 -26.80 10.62 -6.18
CA HIS A 511 -26.95 11.29 -4.90
C HIS A 511 -26.36 10.49 -3.71
N ASN A 512 -26.62 9.18 -3.61
CA ASN A 512 -26.36 8.42 -2.39
C ASN A 512 -24.96 7.77 -2.32
N ILE A 513 -24.35 7.48 -3.47
CA ILE A 513 -23.06 6.77 -3.56
C ILE A 513 -21.93 7.70 -3.95
N LEU A 514 -22.20 8.64 -4.88
CA LEU A 514 -21.23 9.61 -5.38
C LEU A 514 -21.28 10.91 -4.57
N PHE A 515 -22.26 11.79 -4.80
CA PHE A 515 -22.26 13.15 -4.24
C PHE A 515 -22.30 13.22 -2.70
N LYS A 516 -22.97 12.26 -2.03
CA LYS A 516 -22.95 12.14 -0.56
C LYS A 516 -21.53 11.95 0.03
N HIS A 517 -20.56 11.55 -0.78
CA HIS A 517 -19.19 11.25 -0.36
C HIS A 517 -18.19 12.09 -1.16
N GLN A 518 -17.86 13.30 -0.67
CA GLN A 518 -17.01 14.29 -1.34
C GLN A 518 -15.79 13.69 -2.07
N ASN A 519 -15.02 12.82 -1.39
CA ASN A 519 -13.78 12.27 -1.93
C ASN A 519 -13.98 11.06 -2.89
N ARG A 520 -15.20 10.60 -3.16
CA ARG A 520 -15.47 9.31 -3.83
C ARG A 520 -14.86 9.21 -5.23
N PHE A 521 -14.90 10.28 -6.00
CA PHE A 521 -14.30 10.29 -7.34
C PHE A 521 -12.76 10.18 -7.27
N CYS A 522 -12.11 10.89 -6.33
CA CYS A 522 -10.68 10.77 -6.09
C CYS A 522 -10.29 9.38 -5.56
N GLU A 523 -11.04 8.85 -4.58
CA GLU A 523 -10.86 7.51 -4.00
C GLU A 523 -10.82 6.43 -5.08
N TYR A 524 -11.73 6.47 -6.06
CA TYR A 524 -11.87 5.40 -7.05
C TYR A 524 -11.23 5.67 -8.42
N LEU A 525 -10.94 6.91 -8.81
CA LEU A 525 -10.24 7.22 -10.07
C LEU A 525 -8.73 7.42 -9.89
N LEU A 526 -8.29 7.98 -8.76
CA LEU A 526 -6.89 8.39 -8.56
C LEU A 526 -6.14 7.56 -7.51
N THR A 527 -6.75 7.25 -6.36
CA THR A 527 -6.00 6.61 -5.25
C THR A 527 -6.20 5.11 -5.12
N CYS A 528 -7.31 4.54 -5.62
CA CYS A 528 -7.56 3.09 -5.56
C CYS A 528 -6.43 2.31 -6.27
N PRO A 529 -5.72 1.40 -5.57
CA PRO A 529 -4.58 0.69 -6.14
C PRO A 529 -4.97 -0.35 -7.21
N SER A 530 -6.23 -0.80 -7.21
CA SER A 530 -6.69 -1.86 -8.12
C SER A 530 -7.16 -1.27 -9.46
N THR A 531 -6.29 -1.35 -10.48
CA THR A 531 -6.58 -0.94 -11.87
C THR A 531 -7.93 -1.42 -12.40
N GLU A 532 -8.32 -2.65 -12.05
CA GLU A 532 -9.59 -3.26 -12.45
C GLU A 532 -10.80 -2.58 -11.81
N VAL A 533 -10.68 -2.16 -10.54
CA VAL A 533 -11.71 -1.37 -9.84
C VAL A 533 -11.78 0.05 -10.39
N ARG A 534 -10.63 0.69 -10.67
CA ARG A 534 -10.60 2.02 -11.33
C ARG A 534 -11.31 1.99 -12.68
N THR A 535 -11.04 0.98 -13.51
CA THR A 535 -11.72 0.79 -14.80
C THR A 535 -13.24 0.57 -14.64
N VAL A 536 -13.67 -0.17 -13.61
CA VAL A 536 -15.11 -0.38 -13.33
C VAL A 536 -15.79 0.89 -12.83
N PHE A 537 -15.17 1.66 -11.94
CA PHE A 537 -15.73 2.92 -11.47
C PHE A 537 -15.75 3.98 -12.58
N MET A 538 -14.71 4.06 -13.42
CA MET A 538 -14.69 4.88 -14.63
C MET A 538 -15.88 4.56 -15.54
N LYS A 539 -16.12 3.28 -15.86
CA LYS A 539 -17.30 2.86 -16.63
C LYS A 539 -18.62 3.23 -15.93
N LEU A 540 -18.71 3.04 -14.62
CA LEU A 540 -19.90 3.37 -13.83
C LEU A 540 -20.27 4.86 -13.99
N VAL A 541 -19.29 5.78 -13.89
CA VAL A 541 -19.52 7.21 -14.08
C VAL A 541 -19.86 7.55 -15.54
N VAL A 542 -19.13 7.00 -16.51
CA VAL A 542 -19.38 7.22 -17.96
C VAL A 542 -20.81 6.86 -18.36
N PHE A 543 -21.27 5.66 -18.00
CA PHE A 543 -22.63 5.22 -18.38
C PHE A 543 -23.73 5.85 -17.54
N LEU A 544 -23.45 6.25 -16.29
CA LEU A 544 -24.37 7.03 -15.48
C LEU A 544 -24.60 8.44 -16.06
N ALA A 545 -23.55 9.09 -16.55
CA ALA A 545 -23.64 10.36 -17.27
C ALA A 545 -24.40 10.19 -18.60
N HIS A 546 -24.03 9.21 -19.42
CA HIS A 546 -24.62 8.99 -20.74
C HIS A 546 -26.14 8.70 -20.66
N TYR A 547 -26.54 7.74 -19.82
CA TYR A 547 -27.96 7.39 -19.69
C TYR A 547 -28.79 8.42 -18.92
N SER A 548 -28.18 9.45 -18.30
CA SER A 548 -28.90 10.56 -17.66
C SER A 548 -28.96 11.86 -18.46
N LEU A 549 -28.34 11.91 -19.66
CA LEU A 549 -28.61 12.96 -20.65
C LEU A 549 -30.11 13.16 -20.96
N PRO A 550 -30.94 12.11 -21.18
CA PRO A 550 -32.37 12.27 -21.45
C PRO A 550 -33.25 12.49 -20.21
N ASP A 551 -32.70 12.42 -18.99
CA ASP A 551 -33.48 12.53 -17.75
C ASP A 551 -33.98 13.96 -17.46
N GLY A 552 -33.44 14.96 -18.17
CA GLY A 552 -33.79 16.37 -18.04
C GLY A 552 -33.03 17.09 -16.90
N PRO A 553 -33.49 18.30 -16.53
CA PRO A 553 -32.84 19.11 -15.51
C PRO A 553 -32.84 18.45 -14.13
N CYS A 554 -31.70 18.45 -13.46
CA CYS A 554 -31.53 17.97 -12.09
C CYS A 554 -31.17 19.15 -11.18
N PRO A 555 -31.82 19.31 -10.01
CA PRO A 555 -31.35 20.27 -9.01
C PRO A 555 -29.90 19.97 -8.62
N SER A 556 -29.13 21.02 -8.33
CA SER A 556 -27.72 20.88 -7.96
C SER A 556 -27.57 20.01 -6.69
N PRO A 557 -26.74 18.95 -6.72
CA PRO A 557 -26.55 18.08 -5.57
C PRO A 557 -25.87 18.86 -4.45
N MET A 558 -26.47 18.86 -3.24
CA MET A 558 -26.03 19.69 -2.12
C MET A 558 -24.64 19.30 -1.56
N VAL A 559 -23.59 19.83 -2.18
CA VAL A 559 -22.19 19.77 -1.74
C VAL A 559 -21.55 21.14 -2.00
N ASN A 560 -20.78 21.64 -1.03
CA ASN A 560 -20.12 22.95 -1.11
C ASN A 560 -18.90 22.93 -2.07
N ALA A 561 -19.15 22.86 -3.38
CA ALA A 561 -18.16 23.08 -4.43
C ALA A 561 -18.40 24.46 -5.08
N PRO A 562 -17.39 25.35 -5.16
CA PRO A 562 -17.57 26.76 -5.55
C PRO A 562 -17.85 27.00 -7.04
N THR A 563 -17.93 25.94 -7.86
CA THR A 563 -17.91 26.04 -9.33
C THR A 563 -19.00 25.20 -10.04
N ILE A 564 -19.96 24.60 -9.31
CA ILE A 564 -21.11 23.96 -9.95
C ILE A 564 -22.05 25.04 -10.49
N LEU A 565 -22.50 24.89 -11.73
CA LEU A 565 -23.44 25.82 -12.38
C LEU A 565 -24.71 25.99 -11.55
N LEU A 566 -25.05 27.24 -11.23
CA LEU A 566 -26.38 27.67 -10.78
C LEU A 566 -27.39 27.73 -11.96
N ASP A 567 -27.17 26.97 -13.04
CA ASP A 567 -28.08 26.88 -14.17
C ASP A 567 -29.25 25.93 -13.81
N PRO A 568 -30.51 26.41 -13.73
CA PRO A 568 -31.67 25.57 -13.48
C PRO A 568 -31.98 24.57 -14.61
N LYS A 569 -31.22 24.58 -15.71
CA LYS A 569 -31.32 23.61 -16.82
C LYS A 569 -30.28 22.49 -16.78
N ALA A 570 -29.29 22.56 -15.88
CA ALA A 570 -28.21 21.57 -15.80
C ALA A 570 -28.77 20.15 -15.54
N THR A 571 -28.30 19.17 -16.30
CA THR A 571 -28.70 17.76 -16.18
C THR A 571 -27.89 17.04 -15.10
N MET A 572 -28.33 15.84 -14.72
CA MET A 572 -27.52 14.94 -13.88
C MET A 572 -26.14 14.65 -14.49
N SER A 573 -26.06 14.52 -15.81
CA SER A 573 -24.81 14.32 -16.54
C SER A 573 -23.84 15.51 -16.37
N ASP A 574 -24.35 16.75 -16.44
CA ASP A 574 -23.53 17.96 -16.26
C ASP A 574 -22.92 18.01 -14.85
N HIS A 575 -23.71 17.73 -13.81
CA HIS A 575 -23.24 17.69 -12.42
C HIS A 575 -22.18 16.60 -12.20
N LEU A 576 -22.32 15.44 -12.84
CA LEU A 576 -21.34 14.35 -12.75
C LEU A 576 -20.02 14.72 -13.44
N LEU A 577 -20.06 15.29 -14.64
CA LEU A 577 -18.86 15.71 -15.38
C LEU A 577 -18.15 16.88 -14.69
N LEU A 578 -18.91 17.87 -14.19
CA LEU A 578 -18.36 18.98 -13.40
C LEU A 578 -17.67 18.51 -12.11
N ALA A 579 -18.23 17.53 -11.40
CA ALA A 579 -17.61 16.96 -10.19
C ALA A 579 -16.32 16.16 -10.48
N VAL A 580 -16.17 15.62 -11.69
CA VAL A 580 -14.90 15.03 -12.14
C VAL A 580 -13.92 16.12 -12.59
N LEU A 581 -14.38 17.15 -13.31
CA LEU A 581 -13.54 18.29 -13.73
C LEU A 581 -12.99 19.08 -12.54
N SER A 582 -13.76 19.27 -11.47
CA SER A 582 -13.31 20.02 -10.28
C SER A 582 -12.10 19.39 -9.58
N MET A 583 -11.85 18.09 -9.78
CA MET A 583 -10.66 17.41 -9.26
C MET A 583 -9.33 17.97 -9.83
N LEU A 584 -9.38 18.71 -10.94
CA LEU A 584 -8.22 19.42 -11.50
C LEU A 584 -7.74 20.56 -10.59
N HIS A 585 -8.61 21.14 -9.74
CA HIS A 585 -8.22 22.23 -8.84
C HIS A 585 -7.21 21.78 -7.77
N LYS A 586 -7.17 20.49 -7.41
CA LYS A 586 -6.31 19.99 -6.33
C LYS A 586 -5.93 18.51 -6.49
N GLU A 587 -6.91 17.62 -6.44
CA GLU A 587 -6.73 16.17 -6.24
C GLU A 587 -5.87 15.52 -7.34
N VAL A 588 -6.00 15.98 -8.58
CA VAL A 588 -5.20 15.53 -9.73
C VAL A 588 -3.71 15.87 -9.56
N SER A 589 -3.40 17.05 -9.03
CA SER A 589 -2.02 17.49 -8.77
C SER A 589 -1.35 16.71 -7.63
N GLU A 590 -2.14 16.33 -6.62
CA GLU A 590 -1.67 15.56 -5.46
C GLU A 590 -1.53 14.06 -5.76
N ASN A 591 -2.30 13.52 -6.70
CA ASN A 591 -2.43 12.07 -6.95
C ASN A 591 -2.07 11.65 -8.38
N GLY A 592 -1.07 12.31 -8.99
CA GLY A 592 -0.69 12.20 -10.40
C GLY A 592 -0.22 10.82 -10.93
N ARG A 593 -0.34 9.73 -10.16
CA ARG A 593 0.09 8.38 -10.55
C ARG A 593 -0.89 7.62 -11.45
N HIS A 594 -2.18 7.97 -11.44
CA HIS A 594 -3.25 7.19 -12.09
C HIS A 594 -4.10 8.00 -13.10
N LEU A 595 -3.51 9.06 -13.65
CA LEU A 595 -4.14 10.01 -14.59
C LEU A 595 -4.73 9.36 -15.85
N PHE A 596 -4.17 8.24 -16.31
CA PHE A 596 -4.73 7.48 -17.43
C PHE A 596 -6.21 7.16 -17.25
N HIS A 597 -6.64 6.75 -16.04
CA HIS A 597 -8.04 6.44 -15.73
C HIS A 597 -8.92 7.68 -15.69
N TYR A 598 -8.37 8.82 -15.27
CA TYR A 598 -9.05 10.11 -15.26
C TYR A 598 -9.33 10.59 -16.70
N PHE A 599 -8.31 10.69 -17.55
CA PHE A 599 -8.50 11.14 -18.94
C PHE A 599 -9.22 10.10 -19.82
N SER A 600 -9.07 8.80 -19.52
CA SER A 600 -9.85 7.75 -20.20
C SER A 600 -11.35 7.82 -19.92
N LEU A 601 -11.79 8.43 -18.82
CA LEU A 601 -13.21 8.69 -18.54
C LEU A 601 -13.81 9.58 -19.63
N PHE A 602 -13.19 10.74 -19.86
CA PHE A 602 -13.64 11.70 -20.87
C PHE A 602 -13.47 11.17 -22.29
N PHE A 603 -12.38 10.43 -22.58
CA PHE A 603 -12.19 9.78 -23.88
C PHE A 603 -13.25 8.73 -24.18
N MET A 604 -13.60 7.90 -23.18
CA MET A 604 -14.65 6.91 -23.33
C MET A 604 -16.02 7.58 -23.51
N TYR A 605 -16.29 8.69 -22.80
CA TYR A 605 -17.52 9.45 -22.94
C TYR A 605 -17.67 10.12 -24.32
N ALA A 606 -16.64 10.83 -24.79
CA ALA A 606 -16.59 11.45 -26.12
C ALA A 606 -16.72 10.44 -27.27
N SER A 607 -16.38 9.16 -27.01
CA SER A 607 -16.49 8.07 -27.99
C SER A 607 -17.87 7.38 -28.04
N LEU A 608 -18.86 7.81 -27.23
CA LEU A 608 -20.22 7.23 -27.27
C LEU A 608 -21.11 7.84 -28.36
N GLY A 609 -20.96 9.13 -28.68
CA GLY A 609 -21.83 9.81 -29.63
C GLY A 609 -21.60 11.32 -29.74
N LEU A 610 -22.36 11.96 -30.64
CA LEU A 610 -22.27 13.39 -30.92
C LEU A 610 -22.87 14.27 -29.80
N GLN A 611 -23.81 13.73 -29.00
CA GLN A 611 -24.42 14.47 -27.89
C GLN A 611 -23.44 14.63 -26.72
N GLU A 612 -22.65 13.59 -26.46
CA GLU A 612 -21.61 13.54 -25.45
C GLU A 612 -20.47 14.50 -25.82
N LYS A 613 -20.04 14.51 -27.09
CA LYS A 613 -19.09 15.51 -27.60
C LYS A 613 -19.63 16.94 -27.49
N MET A 614 -20.88 17.17 -27.90
CA MET A 614 -21.58 18.46 -27.78
C MET A 614 -21.63 18.95 -26.31
N GLN A 615 -21.83 18.04 -25.35
CA GLN A 615 -21.81 18.38 -23.93
C GLN A 615 -20.40 18.74 -23.44
N LEU A 616 -19.39 17.94 -23.76
CA LEU A 616 -18.00 18.23 -23.39
C LEU A 616 -17.49 19.56 -24.00
N LEU A 617 -17.94 19.91 -25.21
CA LEU A 617 -17.67 21.20 -25.84
C LEU A 617 -18.34 22.37 -25.08
N LYS A 618 -19.58 22.21 -24.62
CA LYS A 618 -20.29 23.21 -23.78
C LYS A 618 -19.68 23.38 -22.39
N LEU A 619 -19.06 22.33 -21.86
CA LEU A 619 -18.31 22.35 -20.59
C LEU A 619 -16.85 22.82 -20.76
N ASP A 620 -16.49 23.35 -21.95
CA ASP A 620 -15.17 23.89 -22.31
C ASP A 620 -13.97 22.94 -22.05
N VAL A 621 -14.24 21.62 -22.08
CA VAL A 621 -13.26 20.57 -21.78
C VAL A 621 -12.01 20.65 -22.67
N PRO A 622 -12.06 21.00 -23.98
CA PRO A 622 -10.85 21.17 -24.77
C PRO A 622 -9.93 22.25 -24.20
N THR A 623 -10.45 23.44 -23.88
CA THR A 623 -9.67 24.55 -23.33
C THR A 623 -9.05 24.16 -21.99
N ILE A 624 -9.86 23.61 -21.08
CA ILE A 624 -9.41 23.17 -19.74
C ILE A 624 -8.27 22.14 -19.89
N PHE A 625 -8.40 21.17 -20.80
CA PHE A 625 -7.40 20.13 -21.00
C PHE A 625 -6.12 20.67 -21.65
N MET A 626 -6.23 21.55 -22.65
CA MET A 626 -5.05 22.18 -23.26
C MET A 626 -4.27 23.03 -22.25
N LEU A 627 -4.96 23.76 -21.37
CA LEU A 627 -4.34 24.49 -20.26
C LEU A 627 -3.63 23.55 -19.27
N VAL A 628 -4.25 22.43 -18.90
CA VAL A 628 -3.62 21.40 -18.03
C VAL A 628 -2.35 20.81 -18.66
N ALA A 629 -2.34 20.58 -19.97
CA ALA A 629 -1.14 20.10 -20.69
C ALA A 629 -0.02 21.16 -20.81
N LEU A 630 -0.34 22.45 -20.60
CA LEU A 630 0.58 23.58 -20.56
C LEU A 630 1.00 23.97 -19.12
N ASP A 631 0.55 23.23 -18.10
CA ASP A 631 0.67 23.58 -16.67
C ASP A 631 0.00 24.93 -16.28
N GLU A 632 -0.84 25.49 -17.17
CA GLU A 632 -1.69 26.68 -16.95
C GLU A 632 -3.13 26.31 -16.53
N GLY A 633 -3.34 25.09 -16.02
CA GLY A 633 -4.64 24.52 -15.67
C GLY A 633 -5.33 25.20 -14.46
N PRO A 634 -6.57 24.79 -14.13
CA PRO A 634 -7.37 25.39 -13.06
C PRO A 634 -6.89 25.05 -11.64
N GLY A 635 -5.76 24.36 -11.49
CA GLY A 635 -5.13 23.97 -10.24
C GLY A 635 -3.62 23.81 -10.40
N PRO A 636 -2.89 23.35 -9.37
CA PRO A 636 -1.43 23.26 -9.42
C PRO A 636 -0.92 22.34 -10.52
N ALA A 637 0.20 22.71 -11.14
CA ALA A 637 0.98 21.90 -12.08
C ALA A 637 1.20 20.46 -11.56
N ILE A 638 1.19 19.48 -12.46
CA ILE A 638 1.17 18.05 -12.09
C ILE A 638 2.57 17.59 -11.68
N LYS A 639 2.84 17.55 -10.37
CA LYS A 639 4.17 17.20 -9.80
C LYS A 639 4.44 15.69 -9.79
N TYR A 640 4.35 15.05 -10.96
CA TYR A 640 4.69 13.64 -11.16
C TYR A 640 5.75 13.47 -12.24
N GLN A 641 6.66 12.51 -12.08
CA GLN A 641 7.88 12.43 -12.90
C GLN A 641 7.62 12.11 -14.38
N TYR A 642 6.53 11.39 -14.68
CA TYR A 642 6.07 11.06 -16.04
C TYR A 642 4.53 11.05 -16.07
N PRO A 643 3.87 12.19 -16.33
CA PRO A 643 2.41 12.26 -16.39
C PRO A 643 1.89 11.68 -17.71
N GLU A 644 0.99 10.70 -17.65
CA GLU A 644 0.46 10.01 -18.83
C GLU A 644 -0.66 10.82 -19.52
N LEU A 645 -0.28 11.87 -20.26
CA LEU A 645 -1.20 12.82 -20.89
C LEU A 645 -1.73 12.39 -22.27
N THR A 646 -1.26 11.29 -22.87
CA THR A 646 -1.70 10.82 -24.20
C THR A 646 -3.22 10.75 -24.34
N LYS A 647 -3.95 10.38 -23.27
CA LYS A 647 -5.43 10.34 -23.27
C LYS A 647 -6.10 11.70 -23.17
N LEU A 648 -5.46 12.70 -22.58
CA LEU A 648 -5.91 14.11 -22.61
C LEU A 648 -5.93 14.60 -24.06
N HIS A 649 -4.84 14.43 -24.80
CA HIS A 649 -4.74 14.86 -26.21
C HIS A 649 -5.71 14.11 -27.13
N CYS A 650 -6.00 12.83 -26.85
CA CYS A 650 -7.04 12.09 -27.58
C CYS A 650 -8.44 12.72 -27.41
N VAL A 651 -8.78 13.22 -26.22
CA VAL A 651 -10.04 13.95 -25.99
C VAL A 651 -10.06 15.27 -26.75
N VAL A 652 -8.98 16.06 -26.67
CA VAL A 652 -8.89 17.33 -27.40
C VAL A 652 -9.03 17.11 -28.91
N SER A 653 -8.41 16.07 -29.47
CA SER A 653 -8.56 15.69 -30.89
C SER A 653 -10.01 15.36 -31.26
N GLN A 654 -10.67 14.46 -30.52
CA GLN A 654 -12.05 14.05 -30.82
C GLN A 654 -13.08 15.19 -30.72
N LEU A 655 -12.78 16.24 -29.93
CA LEU A 655 -13.66 17.39 -29.71
C LEU A 655 -13.36 18.55 -30.68
N ILE A 656 -12.10 18.94 -30.88
CA ILE A 656 -11.75 20.02 -31.81
C ILE A 656 -12.05 19.63 -33.26
N ARG A 657 -11.95 18.33 -33.62
CA ARG A 657 -12.37 17.82 -34.95
C ARG A 657 -13.91 17.81 -35.15
N CYS A 658 -14.68 18.32 -34.19
CA CYS A 658 -16.11 18.66 -34.32
C CYS A 658 -16.38 20.18 -34.33
N CYS A 659 -15.36 21.04 -34.20
CA CYS A 659 -15.51 22.49 -34.12
C CYS A 659 -15.26 23.18 -35.46
N ASP A 660 -16.07 24.16 -35.82
CA ASP A 660 -15.79 25.00 -37.00
C ASP A 660 -14.53 25.84 -36.77
N ILE A 661 -13.53 25.63 -37.64
CA ILE A 661 -12.26 26.36 -37.71
C ILE A 661 -12.08 27.09 -39.06
N THR A 662 -13.12 27.21 -39.88
CA THR A 662 -13.06 27.79 -41.24
C THR A 662 -12.48 29.20 -41.24
N SER A 663 -12.68 29.96 -40.16
CA SER A 663 -12.08 31.28 -39.92
C SER A 663 -10.54 31.32 -39.92
N LYS A 664 -9.87 30.17 -39.86
CA LYS A 664 -8.40 30.00 -39.91
C LYS A 664 -7.90 29.39 -41.21
N THR A 665 -8.79 29.10 -42.15
CA THR A 665 -8.45 28.50 -43.45
C THR A 665 -8.33 29.57 -44.54
N GLN A 666 -7.38 29.39 -45.46
CA GLN A 666 -7.05 30.29 -46.56
C GLN A 666 -6.47 29.47 -47.71
N SER A 667 -7.01 29.58 -48.93
CA SER A 667 -6.38 28.93 -50.10
C SER A 667 -5.04 29.57 -50.47
N SER A 668 -4.10 28.77 -50.97
CA SER A 668 -2.86 29.25 -51.59
C SER A 668 -3.11 29.98 -52.91
N GLN A 669 -4.23 29.71 -53.58
CA GLN A 669 -4.60 30.32 -54.86
C GLN A 669 -5.39 31.63 -54.61
N PRO A 670 -4.87 32.81 -55.03
CA PRO A 670 -5.49 34.10 -54.73
C PRO A 670 -6.95 34.18 -55.23
N GLY A 671 -7.88 34.44 -54.32
CA GLY A 671 -9.30 34.61 -54.61
C GLY A 671 -10.13 33.32 -54.65
N GLN A 672 -9.53 32.15 -54.42
CA GLN A 672 -10.28 30.90 -54.25
C GLN A 672 -10.71 30.67 -52.79
N GLN A 673 -11.83 29.98 -52.60
CA GLN A 673 -12.27 29.53 -51.27
C GLN A 673 -11.47 28.31 -50.82
N PRO A 674 -11.22 28.15 -49.51
CA PRO A 674 -10.64 26.92 -48.95
C PRO A 674 -11.46 25.67 -49.29
N LEU A 675 -10.78 24.54 -49.49
CA LEU A 675 -11.44 23.25 -49.70
C LEU A 675 -12.12 22.76 -48.41
N PRO A 676 -13.27 22.04 -48.47
CA PRO A 676 -13.89 21.43 -47.30
C PRO A 676 -12.95 20.43 -46.61
N ASN A 677 -12.85 20.51 -45.27
CA ASN A 677 -11.90 19.72 -44.49
C ASN A 677 -12.34 18.24 -44.36
N PRO A 678 -11.56 17.26 -44.86
CA PRO A 678 -11.93 15.85 -44.87
C PRO A 678 -11.59 15.12 -43.56
N TYR A 679 -10.92 15.77 -42.60
CA TYR A 679 -10.40 15.13 -41.37
C TYR A 679 -11.28 15.37 -40.12
N GLY A 680 -12.46 15.96 -40.31
CA GLY A 680 -13.46 16.15 -39.26
C GLY A 680 -14.06 14.84 -38.76
N GLU A 681 -14.73 14.89 -37.60
CA GLU A 681 -15.51 13.77 -37.03
C GLU A 681 -16.99 13.78 -37.47
N THR A 682 -17.42 14.85 -38.13
CA THR A 682 -18.73 15.06 -38.76
C THR A 682 -18.59 14.99 -40.29
N ASN A 683 -19.70 14.99 -41.04
CA ASN A 683 -19.62 15.01 -42.51
C ASN A 683 -18.88 16.26 -43.00
N PRO A 684 -18.13 16.21 -44.12
CA PRO A 684 -17.37 17.37 -44.61
C PRO A 684 -18.25 18.62 -44.81
N GLY A 685 -18.01 19.67 -44.04
CA GLY A 685 -18.79 20.90 -44.02
C GLY A 685 -19.85 21.00 -42.90
N GLU A 686 -20.10 19.94 -42.14
CA GLU A 686 -20.88 19.97 -40.90
C GLU A 686 -19.97 20.12 -39.68
N CYS A 687 -20.37 20.91 -38.69
CA CYS A 687 -19.67 21.08 -37.40
C CYS A 687 -20.70 21.22 -36.27
N LEU A 688 -20.33 20.85 -35.04
CA LEU A 688 -21.24 20.90 -33.88
C LEU A 688 -21.40 22.33 -33.33
N MET A 689 -20.33 23.11 -33.31
CA MET A 689 -20.31 24.53 -32.94
C MET A 689 -19.01 25.19 -33.43
N ALA A 690 -18.91 26.52 -33.38
CA ALA A 690 -17.63 27.21 -33.54
C ALA A 690 -16.64 26.84 -32.43
N ILE A 691 -15.35 26.88 -32.73
CA ILE A 691 -14.28 26.72 -31.73
C ILE A 691 -14.39 27.78 -30.61
N GLN A 692 -14.14 27.38 -29.37
CA GLN A 692 -14.13 28.30 -28.22
C GLN A 692 -12.96 29.31 -28.35
N PRO A 693 -13.15 30.61 -28.05
CA PRO A 693 -12.11 31.63 -28.31
C PRO A 693 -10.76 31.37 -27.62
N GLN A 694 -10.75 30.76 -26.43
CA GLN A 694 -9.51 30.42 -25.73
C GLN A 694 -8.86 29.14 -26.27
N ALA A 695 -9.64 28.15 -26.71
CA ALA A 695 -9.13 27.02 -27.49
C ALA A 695 -8.51 27.47 -28.82
N GLU A 696 -9.14 28.45 -29.49
CA GLU A 696 -8.64 29.10 -30.70
C GLU A 696 -7.31 29.83 -30.44
N GLU A 697 -7.20 30.57 -29.34
CA GLU A 697 -5.96 31.25 -28.93
C GLU A 697 -4.83 30.26 -28.62
N ILE A 698 -5.13 29.15 -27.93
CA ILE A 698 -4.13 28.12 -27.62
C ILE A 698 -3.65 27.40 -28.89
N LEU A 699 -4.54 27.09 -29.84
CA LEU A 699 -4.17 26.34 -31.05
C LEU A 699 -3.55 27.21 -32.15
N PHE A 700 -4.04 28.44 -32.34
CA PHE A 700 -3.68 29.31 -33.47
C PHE A 700 -3.04 30.65 -33.07
N GLY A 701 -2.92 30.94 -31.78
CA GLY A 701 -2.26 32.15 -31.27
C GLY A 701 -0.73 32.05 -31.30
N ARG A 702 -0.07 33.13 -31.75
CA ARG A 702 1.37 33.19 -32.11
C ARG A 702 2.38 32.71 -31.04
N SER A 703 1.99 32.63 -29.77
CA SER A 703 2.86 32.19 -28.67
C SER A 703 2.47 30.81 -28.12
N ARG A 704 1.20 30.64 -27.71
CA ARG A 704 0.69 29.39 -27.11
C ARG A 704 0.63 28.21 -28.10
N SER A 705 0.41 28.49 -29.40
CA SER A 705 0.33 27.47 -30.46
C SER A 705 1.56 26.54 -30.49
N LEU A 706 2.77 27.10 -30.50
CA LEU A 706 4.00 26.30 -30.54
C LEU A 706 4.14 25.40 -29.30
N SER A 707 3.87 25.93 -28.10
CA SER A 707 3.96 25.18 -26.85
C SER A 707 3.01 23.98 -26.81
N TYR A 708 1.78 24.13 -27.30
CA TYR A 708 0.79 23.04 -27.28
C TYR A 708 0.95 22.07 -28.47
N ILE A 709 1.35 22.55 -29.66
CA ILE A 709 1.74 21.68 -30.79
C ILE A 709 2.88 20.75 -30.38
N LYS A 710 3.88 21.29 -29.68
CA LYS A 710 5.00 20.52 -29.14
C LYS A 710 4.52 19.39 -28.21
N LYS A 711 3.62 19.69 -27.27
CA LYS A 711 3.01 18.67 -26.40
C LYS A 711 2.27 17.57 -27.18
N ILE A 712 1.46 17.93 -28.18
CA ILE A 712 0.81 16.92 -29.05
C ILE A 712 1.86 16.01 -29.72
N ILE A 713 2.94 16.59 -30.25
CA ILE A 713 4.01 15.82 -30.92
C ILE A 713 4.72 14.89 -29.93
N GLU A 714 5.10 15.38 -28.75
CA GLU A 714 5.86 14.64 -27.75
C GLU A 714 5.01 13.55 -27.03
N ASP A 715 3.76 13.83 -26.66
CA ASP A 715 2.92 12.97 -25.81
C ASP A 715 2.05 11.95 -26.59
N CYS A 716 1.95 12.04 -27.92
CA CYS A 716 1.07 11.18 -28.75
C CYS A 716 1.78 10.03 -29.48
N GLN A 717 2.94 9.56 -29.02
CA GLN A 717 3.80 8.58 -29.72
C GLN A 717 3.17 7.21 -30.06
N ALA A 718 1.97 6.92 -29.53
CA ALA A 718 1.27 5.66 -29.70
C ALA A 718 -0.20 5.79 -30.16
N THR A 719 -0.64 6.98 -30.62
CA THR A 719 -2.05 7.21 -30.99
C THR A 719 -2.24 7.97 -32.30
N GLU A 720 -3.10 7.43 -33.18
CA GLU A 720 -3.48 8.11 -34.44
C GLU A 720 -4.18 9.46 -34.21
N GLU A 721 -4.79 9.68 -33.05
CA GLU A 721 -5.55 10.90 -32.74
C GLU A 721 -4.69 12.17 -32.77
N GLY A 722 -3.38 12.06 -32.47
CA GLY A 722 -2.43 13.17 -32.67
C GLY A 722 -2.24 13.49 -34.15
N SER A 723 -2.05 12.48 -35.00
CA SER A 723 -1.96 12.64 -36.46
C SER A 723 -3.25 13.23 -37.05
N LYS A 724 -4.42 12.74 -36.64
CA LYS A 724 -5.74 13.26 -37.08
C LYS A 724 -5.93 14.73 -36.67
N MET A 725 -5.54 15.10 -35.44
CA MET A 725 -5.58 16.49 -34.95
C MET A 725 -4.70 17.40 -35.81
N LEU A 726 -3.44 17.01 -36.04
CA LEU A 726 -2.51 17.79 -36.84
C LEU A 726 -3.00 17.94 -38.29
N LYS A 727 -3.48 16.86 -38.92
CA LYS A 727 -4.08 16.93 -40.28
C LYS A 727 -5.27 17.88 -40.34
N TYR A 728 -6.20 17.78 -39.39
CA TYR A 728 -7.39 18.64 -39.34
C TYR A 728 -7.03 20.12 -39.21
N CYS A 729 -6.10 20.48 -38.32
CA CYS A 729 -5.69 21.86 -38.10
C CYS A 729 -4.70 22.42 -39.13
N CYS A 730 -3.98 21.55 -39.88
CA CYS A 730 -3.12 21.97 -41.01
C CYS A 730 -3.89 22.23 -42.31
N TRP A 731 -5.05 21.59 -42.50
CA TRP A 731 -5.84 21.66 -43.74
C TRP A 731 -6.18 23.11 -44.12
N GLU A 732 -5.73 23.53 -45.30
CA GLU A 732 -5.87 24.89 -45.82
C GLU A 732 -5.39 25.99 -44.83
N ASN A 733 -4.48 25.65 -43.90
CA ASN A 733 -4.00 26.57 -42.87
C ASN A 733 -2.47 26.73 -42.96
N PRO A 734 -1.97 27.79 -43.63
CA PRO A 734 -0.53 27.98 -43.83
C PRO A 734 0.22 28.29 -42.54
N HIS A 735 -0.40 28.98 -41.57
CA HIS A 735 0.29 29.35 -40.33
C HIS A 735 0.49 28.12 -39.43
N PHE A 736 -0.57 27.34 -39.19
CA PHE A 736 -0.48 26.12 -38.39
C PHE A 736 0.40 25.08 -39.07
N SER A 737 0.27 24.90 -40.40
CA SER A 737 1.18 24.05 -41.19
C SER A 737 2.65 24.45 -41.01
N ARG A 738 2.99 25.75 -41.04
CA ARG A 738 4.37 26.22 -40.80
C ARG A 738 4.86 25.87 -39.40
N THR A 739 4.07 26.13 -38.36
CA THR A 739 4.46 25.84 -36.96
C THR A 739 4.67 24.34 -36.73
N VAL A 740 3.78 23.49 -37.24
CA VAL A 740 3.88 22.02 -37.12
C VAL A 740 5.12 21.48 -37.86
N LEU A 741 5.39 21.95 -39.08
CA LEU A 741 6.61 21.57 -39.80
C LEU A 741 7.88 22.06 -39.08
N SER A 742 7.85 23.26 -38.51
CA SER A 742 8.98 23.87 -37.80
C SER A 742 9.36 23.08 -36.53
N GLU A 743 8.38 22.57 -35.78
CA GLU A 743 8.66 21.70 -34.63
C GLU A 743 8.99 20.25 -35.03
N LEU A 744 8.33 19.66 -36.04
CA LEU A 744 8.65 18.30 -36.51
C LEU A 744 10.07 18.21 -37.09
N LEU A 745 10.52 19.21 -37.87
CA LEU A 745 11.90 19.27 -38.36
C LEU A 745 12.90 19.43 -37.21
N TRP A 746 12.58 20.19 -36.16
CA TRP A 746 13.41 20.32 -34.96
C TRP A 746 13.56 19.00 -34.21
N GLN A 747 12.45 18.29 -33.97
CA GLN A 747 12.47 17.02 -33.28
C GLN A 747 13.20 15.95 -34.11
N ILE A 748 13.01 15.90 -35.43
CA ILE A 748 13.79 15.03 -36.33
C ILE A 748 15.29 15.39 -36.29
N ALA A 749 15.65 16.67 -36.19
CA ALA A 749 17.04 17.11 -36.08
C ALA A 749 17.71 16.74 -34.74
N PHE A 750 16.98 16.71 -33.61
CA PHE A 750 17.59 16.63 -32.27
C PHE A 750 17.10 15.50 -31.33
N ALA A 751 15.89 14.95 -31.46
CA ALA A 751 15.33 13.90 -30.57
C ALA A 751 16.12 12.57 -30.61
N TYR A 752 15.83 11.63 -29.69
CA TYR A 752 16.56 10.37 -29.61
C TYR A 752 16.21 9.39 -30.75
N CYS A 753 17.15 8.51 -31.09
CA CYS A 753 17.05 7.60 -32.26
C CYS A 753 15.89 6.59 -32.23
N HIS A 754 15.25 6.37 -31.06
CA HIS A 754 14.04 5.55 -30.93
C HIS A 754 12.74 6.36 -31.09
N GLU A 755 12.76 7.68 -30.85
CA GLU A 755 11.59 8.57 -30.95
C GLU A 755 11.42 9.13 -32.37
N LEU A 756 12.53 9.26 -33.10
CA LEU A 756 12.61 9.78 -34.46
C LEU A 756 11.58 9.17 -35.43
N ARG A 757 11.27 7.87 -35.28
CA ARG A 757 10.28 7.18 -36.11
C ARG A 757 8.91 7.85 -36.03
N HIS A 758 8.41 8.11 -34.82
CA HIS A 758 7.11 8.76 -34.62
C HIS A 758 7.08 10.17 -35.25
N HIS A 759 8.16 10.93 -35.09
CA HIS A 759 8.29 12.26 -35.69
C HIS A 759 8.32 12.21 -37.23
N ILE A 760 8.94 11.18 -37.82
CA ILE A 760 8.93 10.91 -39.28
C ILE A 760 7.54 10.49 -39.76
N ASP A 761 6.88 9.56 -39.05
CA ASP A 761 5.54 9.09 -39.36
C ASP A 761 4.51 10.26 -39.28
N LEU A 762 4.67 11.20 -38.33
CA LEU A 762 3.92 12.46 -38.25
C LEU A 762 4.29 13.46 -39.37
N LEU A 763 5.57 13.60 -39.73
CA LEU A 763 5.99 14.50 -40.81
C LEU A 763 5.40 14.06 -42.15
N LEU A 764 5.52 12.77 -42.50
CA LEU A 764 4.90 12.16 -43.67
C LEU A 764 3.39 12.41 -43.66
N ALA A 765 2.73 12.23 -42.51
CA ALA A 765 1.29 12.45 -42.36
C ALA A 765 0.85 13.92 -42.60
N VAL A 766 1.72 14.91 -42.40
CA VAL A 766 1.45 16.34 -42.62
C VAL A 766 1.87 16.81 -44.02
N VAL A 767 3.01 16.37 -44.55
CA VAL A 767 3.47 16.79 -45.89
C VAL A 767 2.68 16.15 -47.03
N THR A 768 1.99 15.03 -46.79
CA THR A 768 1.10 14.34 -47.76
C THR A 768 -0.35 14.83 -47.75
N ILE A 769 -0.68 15.90 -47.02
CA ILE A 769 -2.03 16.48 -47.04
C ILE A 769 -2.33 17.06 -48.43
N GLU A 770 -3.39 16.57 -49.10
CA GLU A 770 -3.80 16.95 -50.45
C GLU A 770 -4.71 18.21 -50.48
N ASP A 771 -4.22 19.31 -49.91
CA ASP A 771 -4.87 20.64 -49.99
C ASP A 771 -4.09 21.60 -50.91
N SER A 772 -4.57 22.85 -51.05
CA SER A 772 -3.92 23.83 -51.94
C SER A 772 -2.47 24.22 -51.55
N TRP A 773 -2.02 23.90 -50.33
CA TRP A 773 -0.68 24.20 -49.81
C TRP A 773 0.33 23.04 -49.90
N LEU A 774 -0.05 21.89 -50.48
CA LEU A 774 0.81 20.70 -50.62
C LEU A 774 2.23 21.05 -51.09
N SER A 775 2.36 21.78 -52.21
CA SER A 775 3.65 22.18 -52.78
C SER A 775 4.52 23.04 -51.84
N HIS A 776 3.90 23.87 -51.01
CA HIS A 776 4.60 24.70 -50.02
C HIS A 776 5.07 23.86 -48.82
N ARG A 777 4.25 22.93 -48.33
CA ARG A 777 4.67 21.99 -47.26
C ARG A 777 5.82 21.10 -47.72
N LEU A 778 5.76 20.59 -48.95
CA LEU A 778 6.84 19.80 -49.56
C LEU A 778 8.14 20.61 -49.68
N HIS A 779 8.08 21.84 -50.22
CA HIS A 779 9.27 22.70 -50.35
C HIS A 779 9.92 22.98 -48.98
N ASN A 780 9.11 23.33 -47.98
CA ASN A 780 9.60 23.65 -46.63
C ASN A 780 10.13 22.42 -45.88
N ALA A 781 9.60 21.21 -46.12
CA ALA A 781 10.14 19.99 -45.53
C ALA A 781 11.49 19.59 -46.14
N LEU A 782 11.67 19.78 -47.45
CA LEU A 782 12.92 19.47 -48.14
C LEU A 782 14.02 20.52 -47.86
N LYS A 783 13.71 21.81 -47.98
CA LYS A 783 14.67 22.93 -47.87
C LYS A 783 14.77 23.55 -46.47
N GLY A 784 13.77 23.32 -45.62
CA GLY A 784 13.65 23.99 -44.32
C GLY A 784 12.66 25.16 -44.34
N VAL A 785 12.34 25.66 -43.16
CA VAL A 785 11.52 26.86 -42.97
C VAL A 785 12.45 28.07 -42.88
N PRO A 786 12.39 29.03 -43.82
CA PRO A 786 13.31 30.18 -43.84
C PRO A 786 13.38 30.91 -42.51
N ASP A 787 14.62 31.18 -42.08
CA ASP A 787 15.01 31.83 -40.83
C ASP A 787 14.56 31.15 -39.52
N GLU A 788 13.99 29.93 -39.60
CA GLU A 788 13.56 29.14 -38.43
C GLU A 788 14.26 27.78 -38.29
N ARG A 789 14.30 26.99 -39.38
CA ARG A 789 14.68 25.56 -39.36
C ARG A 789 15.31 25.09 -40.66
N GLU A 790 16.30 24.22 -40.54
CA GLU A 790 16.86 23.44 -41.65
C GLU A 790 15.88 22.39 -42.18
N GLY A 791 16.06 21.98 -43.44
CA GLY A 791 15.27 20.91 -44.05
C GLY A 791 15.80 19.50 -43.76
N LEU A 792 15.11 18.50 -44.31
CA LEU A 792 15.54 17.10 -44.26
C LEU A 792 16.92 16.90 -44.91
N PHE A 793 17.20 17.55 -46.05
CA PHE A 793 18.49 17.41 -46.73
C PHE A 793 19.67 17.94 -45.89
N ASP A 794 19.51 19.12 -45.29
CA ASP A 794 20.56 19.73 -44.48
C ASP A 794 20.74 18.97 -43.15
N THR A 795 19.64 18.41 -42.60
CA THR A 795 19.67 17.49 -41.47
C THR A 795 20.43 16.20 -41.79
N ILE A 796 20.28 15.61 -42.98
CA ILE A 796 21.09 14.48 -43.45
C ILE A 796 22.57 14.88 -43.50
N GLN A 797 22.88 16.02 -44.15
CA GLN A 797 24.24 16.52 -44.34
C GLN A 797 24.97 16.79 -43.02
N ARG A 798 24.29 17.33 -42.00
CA ARG A 798 24.84 17.49 -40.63
C ARG A 798 25.03 16.15 -39.93
N SER A 799 24.09 15.21 -40.09
CA SER A 799 24.02 14.01 -39.25
C SER A 799 24.95 12.88 -39.72
N LYS A 800 25.38 12.90 -40.98
CA LYS A 800 26.08 11.77 -41.63
C LYS A 800 27.40 11.32 -41.00
N SER A 801 28.06 12.15 -40.20
CA SER A 801 29.33 11.82 -39.53
C SER A 801 29.15 11.18 -38.15
N HIS A 802 28.27 11.74 -37.30
CA HIS A 802 28.15 11.36 -35.88
C HIS A 802 26.79 10.77 -35.49
N TYR A 803 25.77 10.93 -36.33
CA TYR A 803 24.39 10.48 -36.10
C TYR A 803 23.84 9.75 -37.34
N GLN A 804 24.60 8.77 -37.83
CA GLN A 804 24.32 8.04 -39.07
C GLN A 804 22.91 7.44 -39.11
N LYS A 805 22.38 6.92 -37.99
CA LYS A 805 20.99 6.42 -37.95
C LYS A 805 19.95 7.52 -38.20
N ARG A 806 20.17 8.76 -37.71
CA ARG A 806 19.31 9.92 -37.98
C ARG A 806 19.33 10.26 -39.47
N ALA A 807 20.52 10.31 -40.09
CA ALA A 807 20.67 10.54 -41.53
C ALA A 807 19.96 9.44 -42.36
N TYR A 808 20.18 8.16 -42.05
CA TYR A 808 19.51 7.04 -42.70
C TYR A 808 17.97 7.09 -42.55
N GLN A 809 17.46 7.38 -41.35
CA GLN A 809 16.01 7.50 -41.12
C GLN A 809 15.42 8.69 -41.91
N CYS A 810 16.15 9.80 -42.06
CA CYS A 810 15.74 10.91 -42.92
C CYS A 810 15.74 10.52 -44.42
N ILE A 811 16.74 9.77 -44.91
CA ILE A 811 16.72 9.23 -46.28
C ILE A 811 15.53 8.28 -46.47
N LYS A 812 15.27 7.39 -45.51
CA LYS A 812 14.12 6.48 -45.53
C LYS A 812 12.78 7.22 -45.57
N CYS A 813 12.66 8.35 -44.88
CA CYS A 813 11.52 9.27 -44.98
C CYS A 813 11.37 9.84 -46.40
N LEU A 814 12.47 10.30 -47.02
CA LEU A 814 12.46 10.79 -48.40
C LEU A 814 12.11 9.70 -49.43
N VAL A 815 12.63 8.48 -49.27
CA VAL A 815 12.27 7.32 -50.13
C VAL A 815 10.77 7.02 -50.09
N ALA A 816 10.16 7.06 -48.90
CA ALA A 816 8.72 6.90 -48.75
C ALA A 816 7.96 8.07 -49.41
N LEU A 817 8.34 9.31 -49.09
CA LEU A 817 7.72 10.52 -49.63
C LEU A 817 7.74 10.58 -51.16
N PHE A 818 8.88 10.27 -51.80
CA PHE A 818 9.01 10.26 -53.26
C PHE A 818 8.35 9.04 -53.92
N THR A 819 8.16 7.93 -53.19
CA THR A 819 7.37 6.78 -53.67
C THR A 819 5.87 7.03 -53.62
N GLU A 820 5.38 7.70 -52.57
CA GLU A 820 3.95 7.84 -52.29
C GLU A 820 3.37 9.18 -52.81
N CYS A 821 4.15 10.26 -52.84
CA CYS A 821 3.71 11.59 -53.23
C CYS A 821 4.31 12.02 -54.58
N ARG A 822 3.57 11.83 -55.68
CA ARG A 822 4.01 12.24 -57.04
C ARG A 822 4.44 13.71 -57.15
N PRO A 823 3.75 14.70 -56.52
CA PRO A 823 4.23 16.09 -56.49
C PRO A 823 5.60 16.27 -55.82
N ALA A 824 5.96 15.45 -54.83
CA ALA A 824 7.27 15.49 -54.18
C ALA A 824 8.39 15.02 -55.13
N LEU A 825 8.15 13.93 -55.86
CA LEU A 825 9.07 13.44 -56.90
C LEU A 825 9.22 14.47 -58.05
N GLN A 826 8.13 15.11 -58.47
CA GLN A 826 8.20 16.20 -59.46
C GLN A 826 8.98 17.41 -58.95
N LEU A 827 8.87 17.75 -57.65
CA LEU A 827 9.65 18.83 -57.02
C LEU A 827 11.15 18.47 -56.93
N LEU A 828 11.50 17.22 -56.65
CA LEU A 828 12.88 16.71 -56.75
C LEU A 828 13.42 16.83 -58.18
N HIS A 829 12.65 16.36 -59.18
CA HIS A 829 13.10 16.32 -60.57
C HIS A 829 13.19 17.71 -61.24
N SER A 830 12.50 18.72 -60.70
CA SER A 830 12.49 20.09 -61.23
C SER A 830 13.46 21.06 -60.54
N ASN A 831 13.95 20.76 -59.33
CA ASN A 831 14.92 21.60 -58.62
C ASN A 831 16.32 20.98 -58.60
N ALA A 832 17.27 21.58 -59.33
CA ALA A 832 18.66 21.15 -59.38
C ALA A 832 19.34 21.09 -57.99
N GLU A 833 19.00 21.99 -57.07
CA GLU A 833 19.51 21.95 -55.69
C GLU A 833 19.07 20.66 -54.96
N PHE A 834 17.81 20.24 -55.16
CA PHE A 834 17.28 19.02 -54.55
C PHE A 834 17.84 17.77 -55.23
N LYS A 835 18.02 17.77 -56.56
CA LYS A 835 18.75 16.69 -57.25
C LYS A 835 20.14 16.49 -56.62
N GLN A 836 20.95 17.54 -56.57
CA GLN A 836 22.32 17.46 -56.04
C GLN A 836 22.36 16.99 -54.58
N LYS A 837 21.50 17.54 -53.70
CA LYS A 837 21.42 17.11 -52.29
C LYS A 837 20.89 15.68 -52.13
N TRP A 838 20.13 15.15 -53.09
CA TRP A 838 19.65 13.76 -53.09
C TRP A 838 20.72 12.78 -53.55
N THR A 839 21.42 13.06 -54.66
CA THR A 839 22.54 12.24 -55.13
C THR A 839 23.61 12.12 -54.04
N LEU A 840 24.04 13.23 -53.44
CA LEU A 840 25.00 13.26 -52.31
C LEU A 840 24.54 12.48 -51.07
N ALA A 841 23.23 12.30 -50.87
CA ALA A 841 22.68 11.51 -49.76
C ALA A 841 22.65 10.01 -50.08
N ILE A 842 22.39 9.64 -51.35
CA ILE A 842 22.44 8.27 -51.85
C ILE A 842 23.89 7.77 -51.89
N GLU A 843 24.81 8.56 -52.45
CA GLU A 843 26.25 8.28 -52.46
C GLU A 843 26.76 8.00 -51.04
N TRP A 844 26.44 8.87 -50.08
CA TRP A 844 26.83 8.65 -48.68
C TRP A 844 26.23 7.36 -48.09
N LEU A 845 24.96 7.05 -48.38
CA LEU A 845 24.32 5.83 -47.88
C LEU A 845 24.93 4.57 -48.51
N GLN A 846 25.32 4.63 -49.79
CA GLN A 846 26.04 3.55 -50.46
C GLN A 846 27.44 3.39 -49.85
N ASP A 847 28.23 4.46 -49.79
CA ASP A 847 29.56 4.49 -49.20
C ASP A 847 29.54 3.90 -47.78
N GLU A 848 28.67 4.37 -46.88
CA GLU A 848 28.67 3.91 -45.48
C GLU A 848 28.17 2.45 -45.33
N LEU A 849 27.30 1.98 -46.23
CA LEU A 849 26.89 0.56 -46.28
C LEU A 849 27.94 -0.36 -46.90
N GLU A 850 28.85 0.17 -47.74
CA GLU A 850 29.92 -0.61 -48.39
C GLU A 850 31.26 -0.52 -47.62
N ARG A 851 31.51 0.60 -46.92
CA ARG A 851 32.66 0.90 -46.04
C ARG A 851 32.97 -0.22 -45.06
N ARG A 852 34.02 -0.99 -45.35
CA ARG A 852 34.45 -2.11 -44.49
C ARG A 852 34.75 -1.59 -43.07
N PRO A 853 34.32 -2.29 -42.00
CA PRO A 853 34.69 -1.90 -40.64
C PRO A 853 36.21 -1.97 -40.49
N TYR A 854 36.82 -0.87 -40.05
CA TYR A 854 38.25 -0.82 -39.75
C TYR A 854 38.57 -1.76 -38.58
N GLY A 855 39.70 -2.48 -38.69
CA GLY A 855 40.00 -3.61 -37.82
C GLY A 855 40.23 -3.22 -36.36
N SER A 856 39.57 -3.94 -35.45
CA SER A 856 39.93 -3.99 -34.02
C SER A 856 39.88 -5.45 -33.55
N ASN A 857 40.76 -5.80 -32.60
CA ASN A 857 41.21 -7.18 -32.42
C ASN A 857 40.28 -8.04 -31.54
N THR A 858 39.08 -8.37 -32.03
CA THR A 858 38.12 -9.26 -31.33
C THR A 858 37.58 -10.38 -32.23
N GLN A 859 37.65 -11.62 -31.74
CA GLN A 859 37.37 -12.84 -32.50
C GLN A 859 35.87 -13.17 -32.69
N TYR A 860 35.05 -12.17 -32.98
CA TYR A 860 33.62 -12.36 -33.30
C TYR A 860 33.22 -11.48 -34.49
N SER A 861 33.80 -11.76 -35.65
CA SER A 861 33.44 -11.11 -36.91
C SER A 861 32.08 -11.61 -37.41
N PHE A 862 31.00 -10.98 -36.95
CA PHE A 862 29.67 -11.12 -37.56
C PHE A 862 29.63 -10.41 -38.92
N ASN A 863 30.26 -11.04 -39.91
CA ASN A 863 30.24 -10.61 -41.30
C ASN A 863 28.87 -10.98 -41.91
N SER A 864 27.82 -10.26 -41.50
CA SER A 864 26.44 -10.70 -41.66
C SER A 864 25.50 -9.58 -42.10
N TRP A 865 25.05 -9.65 -43.35
CA TRP A 865 23.81 -8.99 -43.81
C TRP A 865 22.54 -9.74 -43.32
N SER A 866 22.69 -10.77 -42.49
CA SER A 866 21.61 -11.60 -41.92
C SER A 866 21.40 -11.30 -40.43
N PRO A 867 20.22 -11.59 -39.84
CA PRO A 867 19.96 -11.44 -38.40
C PRO A 867 21.01 -12.17 -37.54
N PRO A 868 21.35 -11.66 -36.32
CA PRO A 868 20.54 -10.76 -35.50
C PRO A 868 21.12 -9.33 -35.33
N ALA A 869 21.34 -8.60 -36.42
CA ALA A 869 21.52 -7.14 -36.34
C ALA A 869 20.28 -6.48 -35.71
N GLN A 870 20.45 -5.41 -34.92
CA GLN A 870 19.31 -4.71 -34.33
C GLN A 870 18.66 -3.79 -35.36
N SER A 871 17.37 -3.46 -35.18
CA SER A 871 16.68 -2.59 -36.13
C SER A 871 17.22 -1.16 -36.03
N ASN A 872 17.63 -0.59 -37.18
CA ASN A 872 17.92 0.83 -37.29
C ASN A 872 16.72 1.73 -36.98
N ASP A 873 15.50 1.18 -36.92
CA ASP A 873 14.28 1.90 -36.56
C ASP A 873 14.00 1.89 -35.03
N SER A 874 14.76 1.15 -34.22
CA SER A 874 14.46 0.97 -32.79
C SER A 874 15.66 0.79 -31.84
N ALA A 875 16.90 0.81 -32.34
CA ALA A 875 18.09 0.56 -31.53
C ALA A 875 18.90 1.85 -31.25
N ASN A 876 19.15 2.13 -29.98
CA ASN A 876 19.70 3.38 -29.42
C ASN A 876 21.16 3.75 -29.81
N GLY A 877 21.80 3.02 -30.72
CA GLY A 877 23.13 3.37 -31.24
C GLY A 877 23.09 4.47 -32.31
N PHE A 878 24.15 5.29 -32.39
CA PHE A 878 24.23 6.39 -33.36
C PHE A 878 24.70 5.97 -34.77
N TYR A 879 25.50 4.92 -34.86
CA TYR A 879 26.09 4.40 -36.11
C TYR A 879 25.12 3.48 -36.87
N LEU A 880 25.20 3.47 -38.20
CA LEU A 880 24.29 2.72 -39.07
C LEU A 880 24.64 1.22 -39.06
N GLU A 881 23.67 0.36 -38.70
CA GLU A 881 23.85 -1.09 -38.78
C GLU A 881 23.52 -1.61 -40.19
N ARG A 882 24.44 -2.35 -40.80
CA ARG A 882 24.19 -3.02 -42.10
C ARG A 882 23.04 -4.01 -41.94
N SER A 883 21.98 -3.83 -42.73
CA SER A 883 20.76 -4.64 -42.63
C SER A 883 20.03 -4.74 -43.98
N PRO A 884 19.24 -5.81 -44.23
CA PRO A 884 18.43 -5.94 -45.44
C PRO A 884 17.42 -4.80 -45.62
N SER A 885 16.95 -4.17 -44.53
CA SER A 885 16.13 -2.97 -44.62
C SER A 885 16.92 -1.80 -45.19
N ALA A 886 18.15 -1.57 -44.71
CA ALA A 886 18.97 -0.45 -45.18
C ALA A 886 19.38 -0.64 -46.65
N ARG A 887 19.69 -1.87 -47.09
CA ARG A 887 19.97 -2.15 -48.51
C ARG A 887 18.72 -1.90 -49.37
N LYS A 888 17.55 -2.39 -48.99
CA LYS A 888 16.29 -2.11 -49.71
C LYS A 888 15.95 -0.61 -49.78
N THR A 889 16.26 0.15 -48.72
CA THR A 889 16.10 1.61 -48.74
C THR A 889 17.07 2.27 -49.72
N LEU A 890 18.33 1.81 -49.80
CA LEU A 890 19.29 2.28 -50.80
C LEU A 890 18.86 1.91 -52.22
N ASP A 891 18.57 0.63 -52.50
CA ASP A 891 18.16 0.16 -53.82
C ASP A 891 16.95 0.96 -54.34
N ARG A 892 15.95 1.18 -53.47
CA ARG A 892 14.76 1.99 -53.78
C ARG A 892 15.04 3.49 -53.85
N ALA A 893 16.09 4.00 -53.21
CA ALA A 893 16.52 5.40 -53.39
C ALA A 893 17.15 5.61 -54.77
N CYS A 894 17.96 4.66 -55.26
CA CYS A 894 18.52 4.69 -56.60
C CYS A 894 17.45 4.59 -57.69
N GLU A 895 16.37 3.81 -57.48
CA GLU A 895 15.17 3.81 -58.33
C GLU A 895 14.41 5.16 -58.36
N LEU A 896 14.79 6.12 -57.51
CA LEU A 896 14.22 7.47 -57.38
C LEU A 896 15.26 8.56 -57.70
N CYS A 897 16.38 8.21 -58.33
CA CYS A 897 17.24 9.19 -58.97
C CYS A 897 16.57 9.72 -60.25
N PRO A 898 16.76 11.00 -60.61
CA PRO A 898 16.53 11.44 -61.97
C PRO A 898 17.58 10.81 -62.90
N ASP A 899 17.20 10.43 -64.12
CA ASP A 899 18.16 9.97 -65.13
C ASP A 899 19.17 11.09 -65.46
N ASP A 900 20.47 10.76 -65.44
CA ASP A 900 21.52 11.63 -65.94
C ASP A 900 21.64 11.47 -67.46
N GLU A 901 21.35 12.54 -68.22
CA GLU A 901 21.85 12.63 -69.58
C GLU A 901 23.37 12.82 -69.52
N PRO A 902 24.17 11.99 -70.22
CA PRO A 902 25.62 12.03 -70.08
C PRO A 902 26.17 13.34 -70.65
N GLU A 903 26.98 14.04 -69.86
CA GLU A 903 27.76 15.18 -70.35
C GLU A 903 28.69 14.71 -71.48
N ILE A 904 28.55 15.31 -72.66
CA ILE A 904 29.37 14.98 -73.83
C ILE A 904 30.75 15.62 -73.61
N ASP A 905 31.76 14.78 -73.43
CA ASP A 905 33.16 15.23 -73.33
C ASP A 905 33.63 15.75 -74.70
N CYS A 906 34.11 17.00 -74.73
CA CYS A 906 34.20 17.81 -75.95
C CYS A 906 35.50 17.61 -76.75
N GLU A 907 35.91 16.37 -77.07
CA GLU A 907 37.20 16.15 -77.78
C GLU A 907 37.27 14.96 -78.75
N GLU A 908 36.29 14.75 -79.64
CA GLU A 908 36.52 14.12 -80.97
C GLU A 908 35.40 14.41 -82.00
N LEU A 909 35.63 14.08 -83.28
CA LEU A 909 34.73 14.23 -84.47
C LEU A 909 34.70 15.59 -85.20
N ASP A 910 35.87 16.09 -85.56
CA ASP A 910 36.03 16.84 -86.81
C ASP A 910 36.06 15.83 -87.98
N LEU A 911 34.95 15.64 -88.74
CA LEU A 911 34.90 15.21 -90.17
C LEU A 911 33.48 14.84 -90.71
N ILE A 912 33.23 15.22 -91.99
CA ILE A 912 32.19 14.71 -92.93
C ILE A 912 30.71 15.15 -92.72
N GLN A 913 30.45 16.40 -93.15
CA GLN A 913 29.46 16.84 -94.17
C GLN A 913 28.21 15.98 -94.54
N GLY A 914 27.05 16.65 -94.62
CA GLY A 914 25.88 16.33 -95.48
C GLY A 914 24.62 15.81 -94.74
N GLU A 915 23.37 16.17 -95.06
CA GLU A 915 22.79 17.17 -95.98
C GLU A 915 21.42 17.69 -95.43
N GLU A 916 20.87 18.79 -95.95
CA GLU A 916 19.52 19.30 -95.62
C GLU A 916 18.39 18.54 -96.35
N VAL A 917 17.28 18.22 -95.66
CA VAL A 917 15.92 18.20 -96.26
C VAL A 917 14.88 18.73 -95.24
N LYS A 918 13.77 19.33 -95.75
CA LYS A 918 12.73 20.08 -95.01
C LYS A 918 11.37 19.32 -94.91
N PRO A 919 10.33 19.84 -94.21
CA PRO A 919 9.41 18.99 -93.42
C PRO A 919 7.94 18.87 -93.93
N GLY A 920 7.16 18.03 -93.22
CA GLY A 920 5.68 18.04 -93.20
C GLY A 920 4.99 17.01 -94.11
N PRO A 921 3.67 16.75 -93.97
CA PRO A 921 2.65 17.58 -93.29
C PRO A 921 1.77 16.82 -92.25
N SER A 922 0.67 17.45 -91.82
CA SER A 922 -0.26 17.05 -90.75
C SER A 922 -1.69 16.71 -91.24
N HIS A 923 -2.49 15.91 -90.50
CA HIS A 923 -3.79 16.35 -89.91
C HIS A 923 -4.64 15.28 -89.16
N GLN A 924 -5.35 15.75 -88.13
CA GLN A 924 -6.75 15.46 -87.69
C GLN A 924 -7.24 14.03 -87.30
N GLN A 925 -7.33 13.79 -85.97
CA GLN A 925 -8.56 13.71 -85.14
C GLN A 925 -9.87 12.98 -85.59
N GLN A 926 -10.49 12.30 -84.60
CA GLN A 926 -11.92 11.91 -84.42
C GLN A 926 -12.47 10.73 -85.29
N GLN A 927 -13.43 9.86 -84.89
CA GLN A 927 -14.23 9.68 -83.64
C GLN A 927 -14.96 8.27 -83.62
N VAL A 928 -15.08 7.59 -82.44
CA VAL A 928 -16.29 6.81 -81.95
C VAL A 928 -16.75 5.53 -82.76
N PRO A 929 -17.59 4.54 -82.29
CA PRO A 929 -18.19 4.17 -80.97
C PRO A 929 -17.96 2.71 -80.43
N GLN A 930 -18.40 2.52 -79.17
CA GLN A 930 -18.98 1.35 -78.42
C GLN A 930 -19.76 0.21 -79.16
N PRO A 931 -20.31 -0.85 -78.48
CA PRO A 931 -19.97 -1.55 -77.19
C PRO A 931 -20.20 -3.11 -77.21
N GLN A 932 -19.96 -3.85 -76.09
CA GLN A 932 -20.93 -4.83 -75.50
C GLN A 932 -20.48 -5.49 -74.15
N PHE A 933 -21.41 -6.23 -73.51
CA PHE A 933 -21.32 -6.88 -72.18
C PHE A 933 -20.82 -8.35 -72.22
N SER A 934 -20.24 -8.85 -71.11
CA SER A 934 -20.84 -9.90 -70.23
C SER A 934 -19.84 -10.51 -69.21
N GLN A 935 -20.33 -11.30 -68.25
CA GLN A 935 -19.61 -11.87 -67.10
C GLN A 935 -19.27 -13.36 -67.30
N GLN A 936 -18.26 -13.90 -66.60
CA GLN A 936 -18.40 -15.15 -65.82
C GLN A 936 -17.28 -15.36 -64.78
N TYR A 937 -17.25 -16.53 -64.12
CA TYR A 937 -16.84 -16.70 -62.71
C TYR A 937 -16.01 -18.00 -62.46
N LEU A 938 -15.49 -18.15 -61.23
CA LEU A 938 -15.08 -19.39 -60.51
C LEU A 938 -13.66 -19.99 -60.68
N ASN A 939 -12.87 -19.89 -59.60
CA ASN A 939 -12.21 -20.95 -58.81
C ASN A 939 -11.57 -22.20 -59.47
N LEU A 940 -10.34 -22.55 -59.02
CA LEU A 940 -10.12 -23.66 -58.06
C LEU A 940 -8.69 -23.69 -57.44
N ARG A 941 -8.43 -24.65 -56.55
CA ARG A 941 -7.29 -24.87 -55.58
C ARG A 941 -7.01 -26.41 -55.52
N PRO A 942 -6.18 -27.03 -54.63
CA PRO A 942 -5.09 -26.61 -53.70
C PRO A 942 -3.87 -27.60 -53.67
N VAL A 943 -3.13 -27.73 -52.52
CA VAL A 943 -2.20 -28.85 -52.09
C VAL A 943 -0.78 -28.84 -52.72
N GLU A 944 0.38 -29.12 -52.07
CA GLU A 944 0.92 -29.24 -50.67
C GLU A 944 2.49 -29.11 -50.73
N ARG A 945 3.44 -29.48 -49.81
CA ARG A 945 3.52 -30.30 -48.56
C ARG A 945 4.69 -29.85 -47.61
N MET A 946 5.19 -30.77 -46.77
CA MET A 946 6.20 -30.73 -45.67
C MET A 946 7.69 -30.68 -46.10
N GLY A 947 8.70 -30.42 -45.25
CA GLY A 947 8.73 -29.99 -43.82
C GLY A 947 10.02 -30.37 -43.02
N GLY A 948 10.30 -29.69 -41.88
CA GLY A 948 11.38 -29.98 -40.87
C GLY A 948 12.75 -29.28 -41.11
N GLY A 949 13.66 -29.04 -40.13
CA GLY A 949 13.66 -29.12 -38.64
C GLY A 949 15.08 -29.02 -37.98
N GLY A 950 15.23 -28.48 -36.75
CA GLY A 950 16.51 -28.34 -35.96
C GLY A 950 17.23 -26.97 -36.12
N CYS A 951 17.89 -26.29 -35.14
CA CYS A 951 18.72 -26.59 -33.93
C CYS A 951 20.18 -27.02 -34.22
N SER A 952 21.26 -26.57 -33.53
CA SER A 952 21.46 -25.50 -32.50
C SER A 952 22.96 -25.29 -32.10
N GLU A 953 23.37 -24.05 -31.77
CA GLU A 953 24.47 -23.58 -30.85
C GLU A 953 25.99 -23.85 -31.05
N GLY A 954 26.82 -22.86 -30.62
CA GLY A 954 28.20 -22.99 -30.08
C GLY A 954 29.42 -22.55 -30.95
N THR A 955 30.59 -22.08 -30.45
CA THR A 955 31.00 -21.45 -29.14
C THR A 955 32.44 -20.85 -29.20
N THR A 956 32.67 -19.58 -28.80
CA THR A 956 33.86 -18.93 -28.07
C THR A 956 35.36 -19.29 -28.36
N TRP A 957 36.45 -18.56 -28.00
CA TRP A 957 36.80 -17.51 -26.98
C TRP A 957 38.16 -16.80 -27.32
N ARG A 958 38.39 -15.54 -26.84
CA ARG A 958 39.70 -14.83 -26.51
C ARG A 958 40.75 -14.67 -27.64
N GLY A 959 41.18 -13.47 -28.07
CA GLY A 959 41.84 -12.35 -27.33
C GLY A 959 43.17 -11.98 -28.06
N SER A 960 43.99 -10.95 -27.80
CA SER A 960 43.94 -9.69 -27.01
C SER A 960 45.06 -8.73 -27.57
N ASP A 961 45.91 -7.89 -26.93
CA ASP A 961 46.13 -7.15 -25.63
C ASP A 961 47.20 -6.01 -25.91
N ASP A 962 47.51 -5.12 -24.94
CA ASP A 962 48.62 -4.09 -24.86
C ASP A 962 48.76 -2.94 -25.92
N ASP A 963 49.55 -1.85 -25.74
CA ASP A 963 49.69 -0.81 -24.66
C ASP A 963 50.54 0.42 -25.16
N GLN A 964 50.58 1.52 -24.39
CA GLN A 964 51.55 2.65 -24.35
C GLN A 964 51.39 3.91 -25.25
N SER A 965 52.11 4.98 -24.85
CA SER A 965 51.98 6.41 -25.26
C SER A 965 53.38 7.06 -25.48
N PRO A 966 53.55 8.36 -25.84
CA PRO A 966 53.54 9.44 -24.80
C PRO A 966 53.30 10.92 -25.24
N ALA A 967 53.23 11.80 -24.21
CA ALA A 967 53.69 13.22 -24.15
C ALA A 967 52.86 14.39 -24.75
N ALA A 968 53.04 15.57 -24.11
CA ALA A 968 52.47 16.90 -24.43
C ALA A 968 53.59 17.98 -24.38
N PRO A 969 53.32 19.31 -24.48
CA PRO A 969 53.38 20.14 -23.24
C PRO A 969 52.60 21.50 -23.20
N ILE A 970 52.31 22.00 -21.96
CA ILE A 970 52.39 23.42 -21.47
C ILE A 970 51.42 24.49 -22.06
N VAL A 971 50.78 25.47 -21.36
CA VAL A 971 50.52 25.96 -19.95
C VAL A 971 49.35 26.99 -20.07
N THR A 972 48.36 27.31 -19.20
CA THR A 972 47.94 27.13 -17.77
C THR A 972 48.25 28.24 -16.73
N SER A 973 47.38 29.26 -16.62
CA SER A 973 47.25 30.21 -15.48
C SER A 973 45.81 30.17 -14.87
N ILE A 974 45.58 29.64 -13.66
CA ILE A 974 45.72 30.26 -12.30
C ILE A 974 44.45 31.07 -11.91
N VAL A 975 43.48 30.57 -11.10
CA VAL A 975 43.46 30.27 -9.62
C VAL A 975 43.24 31.55 -8.78
N PRO A 976 42.50 31.57 -7.62
CA PRO A 976 41.99 30.50 -6.73
C PRO A 976 40.43 30.45 -6.58
N SER A 977 39.72 29.53 -5.90
CA SER A 977 39.98 28.38 -4.99
C SER A 977 40.25 28.62 -3.49
N CYS A 978 39.25 28.33 -2.63
CA CYS A 978 39.44 28.01 -1.21
C CYS A 978 38.78 26.67 -0.84
N GLN A 979 39.40 25.96 0.09
CA GLN A 979 38.91 24.72 0.73
C GLN A 979 38.29 25.07 2.10
N GLU A 980 37.52 24.15 2.70
CA GLU A 980 37.42 24.02 4.17
C GLU A 980 37.16 22.54 4.58
N PRO A 981 37.39 22.13 5.84
CA PRO A 981 37.92 20.80 6.15
C PRO A 981 37.06 19.93 7.09
N GLN A 982 37.57 18.74 7.43
CA GLN A 982 37.08 17.93 8.55
C GLN A 982 37.76 18.33 9.87
N GLN A 983 36.98 18.66 10.91
CA GLN A 983 37.24 18.22 12.30
C GLN A 983 36.02 18.41 13.21
N GLN A 984 36.13 17.94 14.46
CA GLN A 984 35.02 17.76 15.41
C GLN A 984 34.86 18.95 16.38
N SER A 985 33.62 19.28 16.76
CA SER A 985 33.32 19.77 18.12
C SER A 985 31.83 19.60 18.45
N HIS A 986 31.52 19.44 19.75
CA HIS A 986 30.15 19.54 20.26
C HIS A 986 29.77 21.02 20.48
N GLN A 987 28.51 21.37 20.23
CA GLN A 987 27.70 22.06 21.25
C GLN A 987 26.19 21.98 20.95
N GLN A 988 25.40 21.80 22.00
CA GLN A 988 23.94 21.98 21.96
C GLN A 988 23.64 23.45 22.29
N GLN A 989 22.74 24.10 21.56
CA GLN A 989 22.04 25.29 22.05
C GLN A 989 20.54 25.25 21.70
N THR A 990 19.73 25.46 22.72
CA THR A 990 18.27 25.57 22.67
C THR A 990 17.83 26.97 22.25
N THR A 991 16.97 27.09 21.25
CA THR A 991 16.27 28.34 20.91
C THR A 991 14.90 28.40 21.59
N THR A 992 14.86 28.99 22.79
CA THR A 992 13.61 29.43 23.43
C THR A 992 13.03 30.63 22.70
N LEU A 993 11.79 30.56 22.22
CA LEU A 993 11.02 31.75 21.84
C LEU A 993 10.23 32.24 23.06
N ASN A 994 10.41 33.52 23.41
CA ASN A 994 9.89 34.11 24.64
C ASN A 994 8.76 35.12 24.34
N ILE A 995 7.86 35.33 25.30
CA ILE A 995 6.62 36.09 25.13
C ILE A 995 6.86 37.58 25.38
N GLN A 996 6.39 38.45 24.46
CA GLN A 996 6.17 39.88 24.74
C GLN A 996 4.87 40.38 24.09
N SER A 997 4.03 41.03 24.90
CA SER A 997 2.95 41.95 24.51
C SER A 997 3.45 43.40 24.67
N PRO A 998 2.84 44.44 24.06
CA PRO A 998 1.56 45.04 24.50
C PRO A 998 0.80 45.72 23.29
N PRO A 999 -0.05 46.76 23.41
CA PRO A 999 -0.82 47.31 24.55
C PRO A 999 -2.36 47.41 24.29
N SER A 1000 -3.12 47.93 25.28
CA SER A 1000 -4.59 48.11 25.22
C SER A 1000 -5.01 49.59 25.32
N ILE A 1001 -6.04 50.03 24.57
CA ILE A 1001 -6.79 51.31 24.73
C ILE A 1001 -8.06 51.34 23.81
N THR A 1002 -9.16 52.08 24.01
CA THR A 1002 -9.94 52.46 25.23
C THR A 1002 -11.30 53.11 24.84
N THR A 1003 -12.41 52.60 25.40
CA THR A 1003 -13.79 53.17 25.52
C THR A 1003 -14.73 53.42 24.31
N VAL A 1004 -16.03 53.41 24.66
CA VAL A 1004 -17.29 53.51 23.86
C VAL A 1004 -17.78 54.98 23.70
N PRO A 1005 -18.76 55.30 22.82
CA PRO A 1005 -20.21 55.33 23.19
C PRO A 1005 -21.15 54.70 22.12
N THR A 1006 -22.19 53.89 22.41
CA THR A 1006 -23.59 54.22 22.83
C THR A 1006 -24.30 55.29 21.98
N THR A 1007 -25.56 55.16 21.51
CA THR A 1007 -26.69 54.22 21.82
C THR A 1007 -27.14 53.42 20.56
N THR A 1008 -28.36 52.89 20.25
CA THR A 1008 -29.76 53.03 20.76
C THR A 1008 -30.64 51.77 20.44
N ASN A 1009 -31.98 51.91 20.45
CA ASN A 1009 -33.01 50.84 20.52
C ASN A 1009 -33.77 50.53 19.20
N GLY A 1010 -34.43 49.35 19.13
CA GLY A 1010 -35.51 49.04 18.16
C GLY A 1010 -35.68 47.55 17.76
N VAL A 1011 -35.92 46.60 18.68
CA VAL A 1011 -37.27 46.03 19.03
C VAL A 1011 -38.07 45.54 17.78
N LEU A 1012 -38.29 44.23 17.55
CA LEU A 1012 -39.37 43.41 18.15
C LEU A 1012 -39.16 41.87 18.06
N GLN A 1013 -39.41 41.19 19.19
CA GLN A 1013 -40.15 39.92 19.42
C GLN A 1013 -40.16 38.75 18.40
N GLN A 1014 -39.86 37.53 18.90
CA GLN A 1014 -40.90 36.59 19.36
C GLN A 1014 -40.36 35.63 20.45
N GLN A 1015 -41.25 34.91 21.16
CA GLN A 1015 -40.94 34.19 22.41
C GLN A 1015 -41.31 32.70 22.39
N SER A 1016 -40.65 31.96 23.30
CA SER A 1016 -40.89 30.57 23.71
C SER A 1016 -42.23 30.34 24.45
N SER A 1017 -42.78 29.12 24.42
CA SER A 1017 -42.97 28.20 25.58
C SER A 1017 -43.90 26.99 25.31
N PRO A 1018 -43.67 25.81 25.95
CA PRO A 1018 -44.64 24.70 26.10
C PRO A 1018 -45.57 24.90 27.34
N PRO A 1019 -46.60 24.06 27.61
CA PRO A 1019 -46.51 23.08 28.73
C PRO A 1019 -47.38 21.77 28.52
N PRO A 1020 -47.98 21.03 29.52
CA PRO A 1020 -47.36 19.79 30.04
C PRO A 1020 -48.27 18.54 30.37
N ILE A 1021 -47.63 17.37 30.59
CA ILE A 1021 -47.77 16.35 31.68
C ILE A 1021 -49.20 16.05 32.25
N THR A 1022 -49.74 14.80 32.27
CA THR A 1022 -49.74 13.72 33.34
C THR A 1022 -50.70 12.54 32.87
N THR A 1023 -50.97 11.32 33.40
CA THR A 1023 -50.63 10.47 34.60
C THR A 1023 -50.88 8.94 34.37
N SER A 1024 -50.15 8.06 35.09
CA SER A 1024 -50.49 6.71 35.67
C SER A 1024 -51.53 5.71 35.06
N SER A 1025 -51.10 4.43 34.87
CA SER A 1025 -51.57 3.23 35.63
C SER A 1025 -51.02 1.88 35.07
N THR A 1026 -51.05 0.82 35.88
CA THR A 1026 -50.62 -0.59 35.59
C THR A 1026 -51.74 -1.57 36.06
N PRO A 1027 -51.71 -2.92 35.86
CA PRO A 1027 -50.67 -3.81 35.30
C PRO A 1027 -51.23 -4.90 34.32
N SER A 1028 -50.49 -6.01 34.18
CA SER A 1028 -50.90 -7.40 33.87
C SER A 1028 -50.72 -7.99 32.45
N ALA A 1029 -50.21 -9.23 32.46
CA ALA A 1029 -50.29 -10.32 31.45
C ALA A 1029 -51.19 -11.43 32.08
N PRO A 1030 -51.43 -12.66 31.52
CA PRO A 1030 -50.80 -13.32 30.36
C PRO A 1030 -51.78 -14.12 29.45
N SER A 1031 -51.26 -14.91 28.50
CA SER A 1031 -51.72 -16.30 28.19
C SER A 1031 -50.90 -16.95 27.06
N SER A 1032 -51.06 -18.26 26.87
CA SER A 1032 -50.31 -19.14 25.94
C SER A 1032 -51.28 -20.04 25.11
N PRO A 1033 -50.83 -20.83 24.12
CA PRO A 1033 -51.69 -21.30 23.01
C PRO A 1033 -52.32 -22.69 23.20
N THR A 1034 -53.39 -22.99 22.43
CA THR A 1034 -53.70 -24.36 21.92
C THR A 1034 -54.80 -24.36 20.84
N ASN A 1035 -54.60 -25.18 19.78
CA ASN A 1035 -55.61 -25.86 18.93
C ASN A 1035 -56.60 -24.98 18.11
N ASN A 1036 -57.31 -25.47 17.08
CA ASN A 1036 -57.48 -26.85 16.58
C ASN A 1036 -57.81 -26.89 15.06
N GLN A 1037 -57.53 -28.02 14.40
CA GLN A 1037 -58.02 -28.44 13.07
C GLN A 1037 -57.58 -27.56 11.86
N SER A 1038 -57.44 -28.09 10.64
CA SER A 1038 -57.72 -29.45 10.11
C SER A 1038 -56.53 -30.02 9.34
#